data_AF-A0A969Z8Q1-F1
#
_entry.id   AF-A0A969Z8Q1-F1
#
_cell.length_a   1.000
_cell.length_b   1.000
_cell.length_c   1.000
_cell.angle_alpha   90.00
_cell.angle_beta   90.00
_cell.angle_gamma   90.00
#
_symmetry.space_group_name_H-M   'P 1'
#
loop_
_entity.id
_entity.type
_entity.pdbx_description
1 polymer ?
#
loop_
_entity_poly.entity_id
_entity_poly.type
_entity_poly.pdbx_seq_one_letter_code
_entity_poly.pdbx_strand_id
1 'polypeptide(L)'
;MSWLIKKSNLKGTIIVPPSKSLTLRAIIVASLSKGKSIINNYLECDDSEAVISSLILAGIKIIKKDSTLIVIGNTFKNNNEVFNVRSSATALRFLIPIFLTKFKEFKITGNEDLMERPFDAFAELFLANDITYSFNDNVYHIKGSITPGQYEVDGTVSSQFASGLALALSTFSEPSILIIKNRLVSKPYFEMTLKMINHFSNNQIKMVGNLVTILEGDNYFNNSYDVEGDYSQAAFFLVLAALGFKIKLKGLNNSSWQGDFKIIEFLENLGATFKFEDDYLVLDKVNLKPNTLDLIDHPDLFLPLAVFASFIDGKTKFINITNLKYKESNRLKSLVTNFDNLKIRYQMAEDWITIKGSKPVGNILINGYNDHRVIMAFTVLGLANKKTYIIKNTEQIIKTYPEFFNDLIKLGGNIKMKKIDDIRKDIIDIDKQMIELFKLRAESVLLISNAKKELKLPIVDKEYEKIQIEKHLELLGDKSIENQYKEFYSKILDISHSLQEGVSKMALIGKGVCHSLSPKLHYIISSLAEFPYSYGLIEVEDEKELYEMLQKIKNHEYKAFNITMPYKKTVINYLDMLTHKAHATGTVNLVYMKNGMLIGDNCDYDGIVYSLSQMNVNLNRFPIYILGTGATARTAASVFDTLKLEYTFVSRTANKTRDLSPVISYEDLKQKDNYIIINTTPVGMYPHGDEMPIGLEEVRKAQYVFDVIYNPNPTNIVKYAKAGMAGLDMLVAQGIATFNQVFEKDLKIDKKIVEAIKEGLDE
;
A
#
# COMPACT_ATOMS: atom_id res chain seq x y z
N MET A 1 6.11 9.02 7.07
CA MET A 1 6.55 7.99 8.03
C MET A 1 5.41 7.07 8.40
N SER A 2 5.69 5.78 8.60
CA SER A 2 4.69 4.80 9.03
C SER A 2 5.24 3.87 10.09
N TRP A 3 4.42 3.51 11.07
CA TRP A 3 4.83 2.72 12.23
C TRP A 3 4.00 1.44 12.35
N LEU A 4 4.67 0.31 12.53
CA LEU A 4 4.11 -0.97 12.92
C LEU A 4 3.95 -1.00 14.44
N ILE A 5 2.72 -1.15 14.92
CA ILE A 5 2.38 -1.24 16.33
C ILE A 5 1.83 -2.64 16.61
N LYS A 6 2.48 -3.38 17.50
CA LYS A 6 2.04 -4.73 17.88
C LYS A 6 1.59 -4.76 19.34
N LYS A 7 0.74 -5.75 19.66
CA LYS A 7 0.43 -6.07 21.06
C LYS A 7 1.71 -6.16 21.87
N SER A 8 1.73 -5.43 22.98
CA SER A 8 2.91 -5.31 23.84
C SER A 8 2.57 -5.64 25.28
N ASN A 9 3.57 -5.64 26.16
CA ASN A 9 3.39 -5.70 27.61
C ASN A 9 4.24 -4.60 28.24
N LEU A 10 3.68 -3.41 28.34
CA LEU A 10 4.39 -2.24 28.79
C LEU A 10 4.61 -2.28 30.31
N LYS A 11 5.84 -2.02 30.74
CA LYS A 11 6.21 -1.90 32.16
C LYS A 11 7.31 -0.88 32.34
N GLY A 12 7.15 0.03 33.29
CA GLY A 12 8.19 0.99 33.65
C GLY A 12 7.64 2.33 34.10
N THR A 13 8.52 3.33 34.06
CA THR A 13 8.23 4.70 34.46
C THR A 13 8.34 5.61 33.25
N ILE A 14 7.38 6.52 33.08
CA ILE A 14 7.44 7.62 32.13
C ILE A 14 7.54 8.93 32.89
N ILE A 15 8.49 9.77 32.48
CA ILE A 15 8.53 11.17 32.87
C ILE A 15 7.66 11.91 31.86
N VAL A 16 6.52 12.44 32.31
CA VAL A 16 5.58 13.13 31.43
C VAL A 16 6.23 14.44 30.97
N PRO A 17 6.25 14.75 29.66
CA PRO A 17 6.84 15.98 29.16
C PRO A 17 6.11 17.20 29.73
N PRO A 18 6.77 18.36 29.86
CA PRO A 18 6.17 19.54 30.48
C PRO A 18 4.95 20.06 29.72
N SER A 19 4.00 20.65 30.45
CA SER A 19 2.79 21.22 29.88
C SER A 19 3.10 22.39 28.95
N LYS A 20 2.68 22.25 27.68
CA LYS A 20 2.79 23.34 26.71
C LYS A 20 2.00 24.56 27.15
N SER A 21 0.76 24.35 27.61
CA SER A 21 -0.14 25.45 27.97
C SER A 21 0.36 26.27 29.16
N LEU A 22 0.98 25.63 30.15
CA LEU A 22 1.61 26.32 31.28
C LEU A 22 2.92 26.98 30.85
N THR A 23 3.76 26.30 30.06
CA THR A 23 5.02 26.84 29.53
C THR A 23 4.81 28.20 28.87
N LEU A 24 3.90 28.29 27.90
CA LEU A 24 3.67 29.53 27.15
C LEU A 24 3.20 30.67 28.07
N ARG A 25 2.27 30.38 28.98
CA ARG A 25 1.76 31.38 29.92
C ARG A 25 2.84 31.85 30.89
N ALA A 26 3.64 30.92 31.44
CA ALA A 26 4.72 31.23 32.36
C ALA A 26 5.77 32.14 31.71
N ILE A 27 6.18 31.85 30.47
CA ILE A 27 7.11 32.69 29.70
C ILE A 27 6.55 34.11 29.51
N ILE A 28 5.27 34.21 29.16
CA ILE A 28 4.63 35.50 28.90
C ILE A 28 4.50 36.32 30.18
N VAL A 29 3.96 35.76 31.26
CA VAL A 29 3.82 36.53 32.52
C VAL A 29 5.17 36.88 33.13
N ALA A 30 6.17 36.01 33.00
CA ALA A 30 7.55 36.33 33.40
C ALA A 30 8.12 37.49 32.60
N SER A 31 7.74 37.61 31.32
CA SER A 31 8.15 38.73 30.45
C SER A 31 7.40 40.03 30.77
N LEU A 32 6.20 39.95 31.33
CA LEU A 32 5.47 41.10 31.88
C LEU A 32 6.01 41.53 33.26
N SER A 33 6.74 40.65 33.95
CA SER A 33 7.19 40.88 35.33
C SER A 33 8.40 41.80 35.45
N LYS A 34 8.41 42.64 36.47
CA LYS A 34 9.54 43.51 36.79
C LYS A 34 10.67 42.67 37.42
N GLY A 35 11.84 42.61 36.79
CA GLY A 35 13.03 41.93 37.33
C GLY A 35 13.32 40.55 36.72
N LYS A 36 14.03 39.71 37.47
CA LYS A 36 14.52 38.39 37.00
C LYS A 36 13.62 37.25 37.48
N SER A 37 12.90 36.65 36.53
CA SER A 37 12.07 35.46 36.73
C SER A 37 12.77 34.19 36.23
N ILE A 38 12.42 33.04 36.78
CA ILE A 38 12.99 31.73 36.41
C ILE A 38 11.87 30.76 36.07
N ILE A 39 11.87 30.22 34.85
CA ILE A 39 10.93 29.17 34.43
C ILE A 39 11.71 27.87 34.30
N ASN A 40 11.47 26.91 35.18
CA ASN A 40 12.12 25.60 35.13
C ASN A 40 11.25 24.58 34.41
N ASN A 41 11.92 23.60 33.80
CA ASN A 41 11.30 22.50 33.07
C ASN A 41 10.36 22.97 31.95
N TYR A 42 10.70 24.05 31.23
CA TYR A 42 9.86 24.51 30.13
C TYR A 42 9.83 23.47 28.99
N LEU A 43 8.70 23.36 28.29
CA LEU A 43 8.64 22.55 27.08
C LEU A 43 9.32 23.30 25.93
N GLU A 44 10.43 22.78 25.42
CA GLU A 44 11.03 23.26 24.18
C GLU A 44 10.32 22.66 22.96
N CYS A 45 9.52 23.48 22.27
CA CYS A 45 8.79 23.12 21.05
C CYS A 45 8.60 24.33 20.12
N ASP A 46 7.99 24.11 18.95
CA ASP A 46 7.74 25.18 17.96
C ASP A 46 6.91 26.34 18.55
N ASP A 47 5.90 26.03 19.37
CA ASP A 47 5.05 27.03 20.00
C ASP A 47 5.80 27.87 21.04
N SER A 48 6.66 27.25 21.86
CA SER A 48 7.48 27.99 22.84
C SER A 48 8.52 28.84 22.14
N GLU A 49 9.10 28.36 21.04
CA GLU A 49 10.08 29.10 20.26
C GLU A 49 9.46 30.30 19.54
N ALA A 50 8.22 30.17 19.05
CA ALA A 50 7.45 31.29 18.50
C ALA A 50 7.27 32.40 19.54
N VAL A 51 6.94 32.04 20.80
CA VAL A 51 6.77 33.00 21.90
C VAL A 51 8.11 33.62 22.30
N ILE A 52 9.13 32.79 22.53
CA ILE A 52 10.46 33.24 22.97
C ILE A 52 11.09 34.18 21.95
N SER A 53 11.12 33.78 20.67
CA SER A 53 11.75 34.59 19.61
C SER A 53 11.02 35.92 19.42
N SER A 54 9.68 35.92 19.45
CA SER A 54 8.88 37.16 19.37
C SER A 54 9.11 38.09 20.56
N LEU A 55 9.22 37.55 21.78
CA LEU A 55 9.49 38.35 22.98
C LEU A 55 10.93 38.90 22.98
N ILE A 56 11.91 38.15 22.49
CA ILE A 56 13.29 38.63 22.31
C ILE A 56 13.32 39.79 21.32
N LEU A 57 12.66 39.65 20.16
CA LEU A 57 12.53 40.74 19.17
C LEU A 57 11.82 41.97 19.76
N ALA A 58 10.87 41.74 20.67
CA ALA A 58 10.16 42.78 21.41
C ALA A 58 10.99 43.39 22.57
N GLY A 59 12.28 43.06 22.69
CA GLY A 59 13.20 43.65 23.66
C GLY A 59 13.31 42.93 25.01
N ILE A 60 12.65 41.78 25.19
CA ILE A 60 12.75 40.98 26.42
C ILE A 60 14.04 40.16 26.40
N LYS A 61 14.81 40.22 27.49
CA LYS A 61 16.02 39.41 27.60
C LYS A 61 15.68 38.03 28.19
N ILE A 62 15.69 37.01 27.33
CA ILE A 62 15.48 35.61 27.70
C ILE A 62 16.78 34.83 27.50
N ILE A 63 17.25 34.15 28.54
CA ILE A 63 18.46 33.30 28.49
C ILE A 63 18.02 31.86 28.69
N LYS A 64 18.30 31.00 27.70
CA LYS A 64 18.11 29.55 27.79
C LYS A 64 19.29 28.89 28.51
N LYS A 65 19.02 28.02 29.48
CA LYS A 65 20.01 27.15 30.16
C LYS A 65 19.38 25.78 30.38
N ASP A 66 19.77 24.79 29.59
CA ASP A 66 19.16 23.46 29.60
C ASP A 66 17.62 23.57 29.51
N SER A 67 16.88 22.96 30.43
CA SER A 67 15.42 23.05 30.53
C SER A 67 14.93 24.26 31.34
N THR A 68 15.74 25.29 31.54
CA THR A 68 15.40 26.48 32.34
C THR A 68 15.54 27.77 31.52
N LEU A 69 14.57 28.67 31.67
CA LEU A 69 14.60 30.03 31.13
C LEU A 69 14.82 31.04 32.24
N ILE A 70 15.78 31.93 32.04
CA ILE A 70 15.94 33.14 32.86
C ILE A 70 15.37 34.30 32.05
N VAL A 71 14.29 34.90 32.55
CA VAL A 71 13.57 35.99 31.88
C VAL A 71 13.80 37.27 32.68
N ILE A 72 14.38 38.28 32.03
CA ILE A 72 14.45 39.65 32.57
C ILE A 72 13.30 40.42 31.91
N GLY A 73 12.20 40.52 32.64
CA GLY A 73 10.93 41.02 32.13
C GLY A 73 10.78 42.54 32.22
N ASN A 74 9.66 43.02 31.65
CA ASN A 74 9.25 44.40 31.55
C ASN A 74 10.27 45.33 30.86
N THR A 75 11.00 44.81 29.87
CA THR A 75 11.99 45.56 29.06
C THR A 75 11.53 45.78 27.61
N PHE A 76 10.22 45.77 27.36
CA PHE A 76 9.65 45.87 26.01
C PHE A 76 10.17 47.09 25.23
N LYS A 77 10.59 46.88 23.99
CA LYS A 77 11.03 47.91 23.04
C LYS A 77 10.55 47.53 21.64
N ASN A 78 9.94 48.48 20.95
CA ASN A 78 9.59 48.28 19.54
C ASN A 78 10.83 48.50 18.68
N ASN A 79 11.23 47.47 17.94
CA ASN A 79 12.36 47.54 17.01
C ASN A 79 11.92 47.59 15.54
N ASN A 80 10.61 47.79 15.26
CA ASN A 80 10.01 47.75 13.91
C ASN A 80 10.24 46.42 13.16
N GLU A 81 10.53 45.35 13.90
CA GLU A 81 10.75 44.00 13.38
C GLU A 81 9.43 43.31 13.01
N VAL A 82 9.53 42.24 12.22
CA VAL A 82 8.40 41.36 11.91
C VAL A 82 8.38 40.19 12.90
N PHE A 83 7.35 40.12 13.74
CA PHE A 83 7.19 39.04 14.71
C PHE A 83 6.68 37.77 14.03
N ASN A 84 7.51 36.72 13.98
CA ASN A 84 7.13 35.44 13.37
C ASN A 84 6.58 34.47 14.43
N VAL A 85 5.27 34.23 14.40
CA VAL A 85 4.58 33.29 15.31
C VAL A 85 4.56 31.85 14.81
N ARG A 86 5.25 31.57 13.69
CA ARG A 86 5.43 30.22 13.12
C ARG A 86 4.06 29.55 12.89
N SER A 87 3.85 28.34 13.40
CA SER A 87 2.55 27.64 13.35
C SER A 87 1.70 27.81 14.63
N SER A 88 2.08 28.70 15.54
CA SER A 88 1.50 28.78 16.88
C SER A 88 0.34 29.77 16.96
N ALA A 89 -0.89 29.25 16.82
CA ALA A 89 -2.12 30.02 17.06
C ALA A 89 -2.17 30.60 18.48
N THR A 90 -1.57 29.91 19.46
CA THR A 90 -1.51 30.40 20.85
C THR A 90 -0.59 31.60 20.97
N ALA A 91 0.61 31.57 20.35
CA ALA A 91 1.53 32.70 20.33
C ALA A 91 0.86 33.92 19.67
N LEU A 92 0.25 33.73 18.50
CA LEU A 92 -0.52 34.75 17.79
C LEU A 92 -1.55 35.43 18.70
N ARG A 93 -2.47 34.64 19.27
CA ARG A 93 -3.62 35.15 20.04
C ARG A 93 -3.24 35.77 21.38
N PHE A 94 -2.10 35.38 21.96
CA PHE A 94 -1.62 35.97 23.21
C PHE A 94 -0.78 37.21 22.98
N LEU A 95 0.12 37.18 21.99
CA LEU A 95 1.06 38.28 21.75
C LEU A 95 0.39 39.50 21.12
N ILE A 96 -0.60 39.34 20.24
CA ILE A 96 -1.28 40.49 19.61
C ILE A 96 -1.88 41.45 20.65
N PRO A 97 -2.75 41.02 21.59
CA PRO A 97 -3.28 41.92 22.61
C PRO A 97 -2.19 42.54 23.49
N ILE A 98 -1.15 41.78 23.84
CA ILE A 98 -0.03 42.27 24.66
C ILE A 98 0.77 43.33 23.90
N PHE A 99 1.09 43.11 22.63
CA PHE A 99 1.80 44.07 21.80
C PHE A 99 0.98 45.34 21.57
N LEU A 100 -0.35 45.25 21.50
CA LEU A 100 -1.22 46.41 21.47
C LEU A 100 -1.20 47.24 22.78
N THR A 101 -0.72 46.70 23.90
CA THR A 101 -0.48 47.51 25.13
C THR A 101 0.93 48.11 25.18
N LYS A 102 1.86 47.63 24.35
CA LYS A 102 3.28 48.04 24.38
C LYS A 102 3.68 48.90 23.18
N PHE A 103 3.03 48.73 22.03
CA PHE A 103 3.42 49.33 20.75
C PHE A 103 2.23 49.99 20.06
N LYS A 104 2.48 51.10 19.36
CA LYS A 104 1.48 51.79 18.52
C LYS A 104 1.29 51.12 17.15
N GLU A 105 2.33 50.44 16.67
CA GLU A 105 2.40 49.82 15.34
C GLU A 105 3.38 48.65 15.38
N PHE A 106 3.02 47.52 14.78
CA PHE A 106 3.89 46.34 14.65
C PHE A 106 3.48 45.43 13.50
N LYS A 107 4.38 44.52 13.12
CA LYS A 107 4.17 43.55 12.04
C LYS A 107 4.20 42.12 12.58
N ILE A 108 3.32 41.25 12.09
CA ILE A 108 3.23 39.84 12.50
C ILE A 108 3.08 38.92 11.29
N THR A 109 3.71 37.76 11.32
CA THR A 109 3.67 36.74 10.25
C THR A 109 3.71 35.33 10.83
N GLY A 110 3.42 34.33 10.02
CA GLY A 110 3.46 32.91 10.37
C GLY A 110 3.14 32.03 9.17
N ASN A 111 2.85 30.75 9.39
CA ASN A 111 2.48 29.86 8.29
C ASN A 111 1.20 30.31 7.58
N GLU A 112 1.10 30.07 6.27
CA GLU A 112 -0.01 30.54 5.41
C GLU A 112 -1.39 30.19 5.97
N ASP A 113 -1.62 28.91 6.33
CA ASP A 113 -2.88 28.44 6.93
C ASP A 113 -3.26 29.20 8.21
N LEU A 114 -2.27 29.64 9.00
CA LEU A 114 -2.50 30.39 10.23
C LEU A 114 -2.86 31.86 9.94
N MET A 115 -2.40 32.39 8.81
CA MET A 115 -2.57 33.80 8.42
C MET A 115 -3.83 34.06 7.57
N GLU A 116 -4.60 33.04 7.16
CA GLU A 116 -5.81 33.28 6.37
C GLU A 116 -6.88 34.10 7.12
N ARG A 117 -7.12 33.81 8.41
CA ARG A 117 -8.15 34.49 9.25
C ARG A 117 -7.74 34.63 10.72
N PRO A 118 -6.65 35.35 11.05
CA PRO A 118 -6.12 35.40 12.41
C PRO A 118 -6.95 36.28 13.37
N PHE A 119 -7.78 37.19 12.84
CA PHE A 119 -8.48 38.22 13.62
C PHE A 119 -10.00 38.08 13.68
N ASP A 120 -10.63 37.01 13.17
CA ASP A 120 -12.10 36.92 13.11
C ASP A 120 -12.77 37.16 14.48
N ALA A 121 -12.20 36.62 15.55
CA ALA A 121 -12.70 36.83 16.91
C ALA A 121 -12.25 38.16 17.56
N PHE A 122 -11.32 38.87 16.95
CA PHE A 122 -10.90 40.22 17.34
C PHE A 122 -11.53 41.32 16.47
N ALA A 123 -12.25 41.00 15.40
CA ALA A 123 -12.72 41.97 14.41
C ALA A 123 -13.59 43.07 15.04
N GLU A 124 -14.60 42.68 15.84
CA GLU A 124 -15.44 43.64 16.56
C GLU A 124 -14.64 44.48 17.56
N LEU A 125 -13.70 43.84 18.27
CA LEU A 125 -12.83 44.52 19.23
C LEU A 125 -11.92 45.54 18.55
N PHE A 126 -11.35 45.19 17.40
CA PHE A 126 -10.46 46.05 16.64
C PHE A 126 -11.22 47.26 16.11
N LEU A 127 -12.41 47.03 15.54
CA LEU A 127 -13.29 48.10 15.08
C LEU A 127 -13.68 49.06 16.23
N ALA A 128 -14.05 48.52 17.39
CA ALA A 128 -14.47 49.33 18.54
C ALA A 128 -13.34 50.15 19.18
N ASN A 129 -12.07 49.86 18.88
CA ASN A 129 -10.90 50.49 19.48
C ASN A 129 -9.98 51.18 18.45
N ASP A 130 -10.50 51.47 17.25
CA ASP A 130 -9.75 52.10 16.14
C ASP A 130 -8.43 51.37 15.81
N ILE A 131 -8.41 50.04 16.00
CA ILE A 131 -7.27 49.20 15.64
C ILE A 131 -7.42 48.79 14.17
N THR A 132 -6.47 49.21 13.36
CA THR A 132 -6.47 48.93 11.91
C THR A 132 -5.40 47.90 11.59
N TYR A 133 -5.65 47.12 10.54
CA TYR A 133 -4.66 46.18 10.02
C TYR A 133 -4.72 46.08 8.50
N SER A 134 -3.57 45.81 7.89
CA SER A 134 -3.46 45.48 6.46
C SER A 134 -2.65 44.19 6.28
N PHE A 135 -2.96 43.44 5.24
CA PHE A 135 -2.29 42.18 4.91
C PHE A 135 -1.57 42.30 3.56
N ASN A 136 -0.27 42.06 3.53
CA ASN A 136 0.52 42.01 2.31
C ASN A 136 1.68 41.03 2.47
N ASP A 137 1.98 40.25 1.43
CA ASP A 137 3.09 39.27 1.38
C ASP A 137 3.17 38.36 2.63
N ASN A 138 2.03 37.82 3.06
CA ASN A 138 1.90 36.99 4.27
C ASN A 138 2.30 37.68 5.58
N VAL A 139 2.26 39.01 5.63
CA VAL A 139 2.54 39.83 6.81
C VAL A 139 1.34 40.72 7.11
N TYR A 140 0.90 40.67 8.37
CA TYR A 140 -0.06 41.63 8.90
C TYR A 140 0.65 42.82 9.52
N HIS A 141 0.24 44.01 9.11
CA HIS A 141 0.65 45.25 9.71
C HIS A 141 -0.48 45.78 10.58
N ILE A 142 -0.26 45.94 11.89
CA ILE A 142 -1.29 46.29 12.87
C ILE A 142 -0.94 47.64 13.48
N LYS A 143 -1.92 48.56 13.53
CA LYS A 143 -1.80 49.90 14.12
C LYS A 143 -2.95 50.13 15.10
N GLY A 144 -2.64 50.66 16.26
CA GLY A 144 -3.65 50.96 17.29
C GLY A 144 -3.10 50.73 18.70
N SER A 145 -3.99 50.72 19.69
CA SER A 145 -3.63 50.38 21.07
C SER A 145 -4.82 49.81 21.82
N ILE A 146 -4.53 48.97 22.81
CA ILE A 146 -5.46 48.63 23.88
C ILE A 146 -5.13 49.56 25.06
N THR A 147 -6.15 50.15 25.68
CA THR A 147 -6.07 50.99 26.88
C THR A 147 -6.93 50.42 28.02
N PRO A 148 -6.84 50.91 29.26
CA PRO A 148 -7.77 50.50 30.30
C PRO A 148 -9.22 50.78 29.89
N GLY A 149 -10.15 49.86 30.21
CA GLY A 149 -11.55 50.01 29.82
C GLY A 149 -12.34 48.70 29.76
N GLN A 150 -13.48 48.74 29.09
CA GLN A 150 -14.35 47.59 28.87
C GLN A 150 -14.10 46.97 27.49
N TYR A 151 -13.87 45.67 27.47
CA TYR A 151 -13.65 44.89 26.25
C TYR A 151 -14.57 43.69 26.21
N GLU A 152 -15.01 43.34 25.01
CA GLU A 152 -15.86 42.17 24.79
C GLU A 152 -15.18 41.18 23.85
N VAL A 153 -15.39 39.88 24.11
CA VAL A 153 -14.89 38.81 23.25
C VAL A 153 -15.87 37.65 23.23
N ASP A 154 -16.06 37.04 22.05
CA ASP A 154 -16.89 35.84 21.94
C ASP A 154 -16.17 34.61 22.52
N GLY A 155 -16.78 33.99 23.52
CA GLY A 155 -16.26 32.80 24.20
C GLY A 155 -16.44 31.49 23.42
N THR A 156 -17.20 31.46 22.33
CA THR A 156 -17.55 30.21 21.62
C THR A 156 -16.45 29.69 20.70
N VAL A 157 -15.58 30.57 20.20
CA VAL A 157 -14.55 30.21 19.22
C VAL A 157 -13.34 29.54 19.89
N SER A 158 -12.75 30.20 20.90
CA SER A 158 -11.57 29.70 21.61
C SER A 158 -11.29 30.51 22.87
N SER A 159 -10.97 29.84 23.99
CA SER A 159 -10.54 30.51 25.23
C SER A 159 -9.23 31.29 25.11
N GLN A 160 -8.49 31.10 24.01
CA GLN A 160 -7.23 31.79 23.78
C GLN A 160 -7.40 33.31 23.57
N PHE A 161 -8.50 33.74 22.94
CA PHE A 161 -8.78 35.16 22.73
C PHE A 161 -9.02 35.89 24.06
N ALA A 162 -9.90 35.34 24.90
CA ALA A 162 -10.13 35.85 26.26
C ALA A 162 -8.84 35.82 27.10
N SER A 163 -8.02 34.76 26.99
CA SER A 163 -6.74 34.66 27.71
C SER A 163 -5.75 35.75 27.28
N GLY A 164 -5.61 36.01 25.98
CA GLY A 164 -4.76 37.08 25.47
C GLY A 164 -5.19 38.46 25.95
N LEU A 165 -6.48 38.75 25.94
CA LEU A 165 -7.03 40.00 26.47
C LEU A 165 -6.82 40.12 27.98
N ALA A 166 -7.06 39.06 28.76
CA ALA A 166 -6.79 39.10 30.20
C ALA A 166 -5.31 39.38 30.50
N LEU A 167 -4.39 38.76 29.75
CA LEU A 167 -2.95 39.05 29.85
C LEU A 167 -2.67 40.53 29.54
N ALA A 168 -3.22 41.06 28.45
CA ALA A 168 -3.04 42.45 28.06
C ALA A 168 -3.60 43.44 29.10
N LEU A 169 -4.87 43.29 29.48
CA LEU A 169 -5.56 44.17 30.42
C LEU A 169 -4.96 44.12 31.83
N SER A 170 -4.33 43.01 32.21
CA SER A 170 -3.62 42.90 33.48
C SER A 170 -2.33 43.74 33.56
N THR A 171 -1.92 44.39 32.46
CA THR A 171 -0.72 45.24 32.40
C THR A 171 -0.96 46.70 32.74
N PHE A 172 -2.21 47.08 33.05
CA PHE A 172 -2.58 48.45 33.39
C PHE A 172 -2.88 48.61 34.87
N SER A 173 -2.41 49.69 35.49
CA SER A 173 -2.77 50.07 36.86
C SER A 173 -4.26 50.31 37.04
N GLU A 174 -4.92 50.86 36.03
CA GLU A 174 -6.31 51.25 36.05
C GLU A 174 -7.26 50.05 35.83
N PRO A 175 -8.45 50.06 36.46
CA PRO A 175 -9.40 48.98 36.33
C PRO A 175 -9.80 48.71 34.87
N SER A 176 -9.90 47.44 34.52
CA SER A 176 -10.41 46.97 33.23
C SER A 176 -11.46 45.88 33.40
N ILE A 177 -12.40 45.82 32.46
CA ILE A 177 -13.49 44.84 32.44
C ILE A 177 -13.41 44.06 31.14
N LEU A 178 -13.35 42.73 31.25
CA LEU A 178 -13.48 41.82 30.12
C LEU A 178 -14.82 41.09 30.22
N ILE A 179 -15.67 41.28 29.23
CA ILE A 179 -16.96 40.61 29.08
C ILE A 179 -16.80 39.48 28.07
N ILE A 180 -17.03 38.25 28.53
CA ILE A 180 -17.02 37.07 27.67
C ILE A 180 -18.45 36.85 27.17
N LYS A 181 -18.71 37.20 25.92
CA LYS A 181 -20.01 36.95 25.28
C LYS A 181 -20.19 35.44 25.09
N ASN A 182 -21.42 34.98 25.20
CA ASN A 182 -21.80 33.57 25.03
C ASN A 182 -21.08 32.62 26.01
N ARG A 183 -21.18 31.31 25.81
CA ARG A 183 -20.50 30.31 26.64
C ARG A 183 -19.02 30.26 26.29
N LEU A 184 -18.15 30.42 27.30
CA LEU A 184 -16.71 30.20 27.15
C LEU A 184 -16.41 28.71 27.00
N VAL A 185 -15.94 28.31 25.82
CA VAL A 185 -15.45 26.94 25.58
C VAL A 185 -14.04 26.78 26.14
N SER A 186 -13.72 25.60 26.69
CA SER A 186 -12.40 25.35 27.27
C SER A 186 -12.07 26.33 28.40
N LYS A 187 -13.08 26.66 29.24
CA LYS A 187 -12.99 27.60 30.37
C LYS A 187 -11.80 27.34 31.30
N PRO A 188 -11.43 26.08 31.63
CA PRO A 188 -10.28 25.81 32.50
C PRO A 188 -8.95 26.37 31.96
N TYR A 189 -8.78 26.51 30.64
CA TYR A 189 -7.58 27.12 30.06
C TYR A 189 -7.54 28.64 30.25
N PHE A 190 -8.70 29.29 30.35
CA PHE A 190 -8.77 30.70 30.73
C PHE A 190 -8.47 30.87 32.23
N GLU A 191 -9.05 30.02 33.09
CA GLU A 191 -8.75 30.02 34.52
C GLU A 191 -7.26 29.75 34.80
N MET A 192 -6.62 28.88 34.02
CA MET A 192 -5.17 28.67 34.04
C MET A 192 -4.38 29.96 33.76
N THR A 193 -4.85 30.79 32.83
CA THR A 193 -4.27 32.11 32.55
C THR A 193 -4.36 33.00 33.78
N LEU A 194 -5.54 33.08 34.42
CA LEU A 194 -5.74 33.92 35.60
C LEU A 194 -4.87 33.46 36.79
N LYS A 195 -4.77 32.14 37.01
CA LYS A 195 -3.88 31.57 38.04
C LYS A 195 -2.41 31.93 37.77
N MET A 196 -1.98 31.86 36.51
CA MET A 196 -0.61 32.22 36.13
C MET A 196 -0.33 33.71 36.30
N ILE A 197 -1.30 34.59 35.99
CA ILE A 197 -1.18 36.02 36.27
C ILE A 197 -1.02 36.25 37.77
N ASN A 198 -1.87 35.65 38.61
CA ASN A 198 -1.81 35.79 40.07
C ASN A 198 -0.54 35.19 40.69
N HIS A 199 0.12 34.23 40.04
CA HIS A 199 1.41 33.69 40.50
C HIS A 199 2.55 34.70 40.37
N PHE A 200 2.47 35.60 39.39
CA PHE A 200 3.49 36.62 39.09
C PHE A 200 3.02 38.04 39.39
N SER A 201 1.83 38.22 39.98
CA SER A 201 1.29 39.55 40.29
C SER A 201 0.39 39.53 41.51
N ASN A 202 0.29 40.68 42.18
CA ASN A 202 -0.73 40.92 43.21
C ASN A 202 -2.01 41.53 42.60
N ASN A 203 -2.28 41.24 41.32
CA ASN A 203 -3.42 41.81 40.63
C ASN A 203 -4.74 41.30 41.23
N GLN A 204 -5.69 42.21 41.46
CA GLN A 204 -7.02 41.83 41.93
C GLN A 204 -7.92 41.44 40.77
N ILE A 205 -7.89 40.16 40.39
CA ILE A 205 -8.72 39.61 39.31
C ILE A 205 -9.90 38.84 39.90
N LYS A 206 -11.12 39.23 39.53
CA LYS A 206 -12.37 38.56 39.92
C LYS A 206 -13.14 38.11 38.70
N MET A 207 -13.61 36.88 38.71
CA MET A 207 -14.49 36.33 37.67
C MET A 207 -15.87 36.04 38.28
N VAL A 208 -16.92 36.68 37.77
CA VAL A 208 -18.31 36.47 38.18
C VAL A 208 -19.12 36.12 36.93
N GLY A 209 -19.49 34.85 36.79
CA GLY A 209 -20.12 34.36 35.57
C GLY A 209 -19.22 34.58 34.35
N ASN A 210 -19.69 35.41 33.42
CA ASN A 210 -18.97 35.78 32.19
C ASN A 210 -18.22 37.12 32.28
N LEU A 211 -18.28 37.80 33.42
CA LEU A 211 -17.62 39.07 33.67
C LEU A 211 -16.29 38.82 34.38
N VAL A 212 -15.22 39.37 33.83
CA VAL A 212 -13.88 39.36 34.44
C VAL A 212 -13.49 40.79 34.74
N THR A 213 -13.33 41.11 36.01
CA THR A 213 -12.90 42.44 36.46
C THR A 213 -11.46 42.36 36.93
N ILE A 214 -10.62 43.23 36.38
CA ILE A 214 -9.23 43.43 36.77
C ILE A 214 -9.21 44.80 37.45
N LEU A 215 -9.20 44.85 38.79
CA LEU A 215 -9.36 46.09 39.55
C LEU A 215 -8.05 46.87 39.73
N GLU A 216 -6.94 46.15 39.83
CA GLU A 216 -5.59 46.69 39.99
C GLU A 216 -4.66 45.81 39.16
N GLY A 217 -4.32 46.22 37.93
CA GLY A 217 -3.30 45.54 37.10
C GLY A 217 -1.92 46.22 37.24
N ASP A 218 -0.91 45.72 36.55
CA ASP A 218 0.51 46.14 36.63
C ASP A 218 1.26 45.89 37.96
N ASN A 219 0.70 45.11 38.88
CA ASN A 219 1.39 44.67 40.10
C ASN A 219 2.24 43.41 39.89
N TYR A 220 2.91 43.31 38.74
CA TYR A 220 3.75 42.16 38.42
C TYR A 220 5.12 42.21 39.12
N PHE A 221 5.53 41.10 39.71
CA PHE A 221 6.81 40.91 40.40
C PHE A 221 7.56 39.70 39.86
N ASN A 222 8.88 39.70 39.99
CA ASN A 222 9.68 38.55 39.56
C ASN A 222 9.43 37.33 40.45
N ASN A 223 9.23 36.16 39.83
CA ASN A 223 8.99 34.92 40.55
C ASN A 223 9.61 33.72 39.79
N SER A 224 9.62 32.55 40.42
CA SER A 224 9.99 31.29 39.79
C SER A 224 8.75 30.41 39.58
N TYR A 225 8.75 29.62 38.51
CA TYR A 225 7.69 28.65 38.23
C TYR A 225 8.27 27.37 37.66
N ASP A 226 7.94 26.24 38.29
CA ASP A 226 8.30 24.90 37.83
C ASP A 226 7.15 24.33 37.00
N VAL A 227 7.38 24.14 35.70
CA VAL A 227 6.34 23.63 34.81
C VAL A 227 6.14 22.13 35.05
N GLU A 228 4.95 21.76 35.49
CA GLU A 228 4.50 20.37 35.65
C GLU A 228 4.28 19.66 34.30
N GLY A 229 4.27 18.33 34.34
CA GLY A 229 4.01 17.45 33.20
C GLY A 229 2.60 17.62 32.63
N ASP A 230 2.47 17.43 31.32
CA ASP A 230 1.26 17.69 30.55
C ASP A 230 0.17 16.62 30.79
N TYR A 231 -0.97 17.01 31.36
CA TYR A 231 -2.08 16.07 31.61
C TYR A 231 -2.78 15.59 30.33
N SER A 232 -2.78 16.40 29.25
CA SER A 232 -3.28 15.97 27.95
C SER A 232 -2.44 14.83 27.38
N GLN A 233 -1.11 14.90 27.56
CA GLN A 233 -0.20 13.83 27.13
C GLN A 233 -0.19 12.63 28.08
N ALA A 234 -0.30 12.88 29.40
CA ALA A 234 -0.42 11.83 30.39
C ALA A 234 -1.63 10.93 30.14
N ALA A 235 -2.74 11.48 29.61
CA ALA A 235 -3.97 10.75 29.35
C ALA A 235 -3.76 9.46 28.53
N PHE A 236 -2.85 9.45 27.55
CA PHE A 236 -2.54 8.25 26.75
C PHE A 236 -1.91 7.13 27.59
N PHE A 237 -1.00 7.47 28.51
CA PHE A 237 -0.36 6.50 29.40
C PHE A 237 -1.27 6.07 30.56
N LEU A 238 -2.12 6.98 31.05
CA LEU A 238 -3.13 6.65 32.05
C LEU A 238 -4.16 5.68 31.50
N VAL A 239 -4.62 5.86 30.25
CA VAL A 239 -5.47 4.88 29.55
C VAL A 239 -4.76 3.53 29.41
N LEU A 240 -3.48 3.51 29.02
CA LEU A 240 -2.70 2.27 28.97
C LEU A 240 -2.65 1.59 30.36
N ALA A 241 -2.35 2.35 31.42
CA ALA A 241 -2.35 1.81 32.78
C ALA A 241 -3.72 1.21 33.14
N ALA A 242 -4.82 1.93 32.86
CA ALA A 242 -6.19 1.46 33.09
C ALA A 242 -6.56 0.19 32.28
N LEU A 243 -5.87 -0.08 31.16
CA LEU A 243 -5.98 -1.31 30.38
C LEU A 243 -5.12 -2.47 30.92
N GLY A 244 -4.45 -2.28 32.06
CA GLY A 244 -3.68 -3.30 32.77
C GLY A 244 -2.17 -3.27 32.53
N PHE A 245 -1.65 -2.26 31.82
CA PHE A 245 -0.21 -2.07 31.68
C PHE A 245 0.44 -1.56 32.98
N LYS A 246 1.66 -2.01 33.29
CA LYS A 246 2.35 -1.68 34.55
C LYS A 246 3.17 -0.39 34.42
N ILE A 247 2.51 0.72 34.13
CA ILE A 247 3.12 2.03 33.87
C ILE A 247 2.92 2.95 35.08
N LYS A 248 3.98 3.68 35.46
CA LYS A 248 3.94 4.76 36.46
C LYS A 248 4.29 6.08 35.78
N LEU A 249 3.64 7.18 36.15
CA LEU A 249 3.91 8.50 35.57
C LEU A 249 4.57 9.40 36.60
N LYS A 250 5.68 10.07 36.23
CA LYS A 250 6.40 11.06 37.05
C LYS A 250 6.24 12.46 36.45
N GLY A 251 6.30 13.47 37.30
CA GLY A 251 6.31 14.89 36.91
C GLY A 251 4.94 15.55 36.88
N LEU A 252 3.89 14.83 37.29
CA LEU A 252 2.53 15.36 37.42
C LEU A 252 2.27 15.93 38.81
N ASN A 253 1.32 16.85 38.90
CA ASN A 253 0.90 17.50 40.14
C ASN A 253 -0.53 17.11 40.51
N ASN A 254 -0.76 16.75 41.79
CA ASN A 254 -2.07 16.34 42.30
C ASN A 254 -3.06 17.52 42.46
N SER A 255 -2.58 18.75 42.39
CA SER A 255 -3.40 19.98 42.47
C SER A 255 -3.19 20.86 41.25
N SER A 256 -3.11 20.22 40.09
CA SER A 256 -2.77 20.84 38.80
C SER A 256 -3.73 21.97 38.41
N TRP A 257 -3.17 23.00 37.75
CA TRP A 257 -3.96 24.07 37.13
C TRP A 257 -4.40 23.74 35.70
N GLN A 258 -3.97 22.60 35.17
CA GLN A 258 -4.32 22.18 33.82
C GLN A 258 -5.78 21.78 33.75
N GLY A 259 -6.49 22.25 32.72
CA GLY A 259 -7.87 21.82 32.48
C GLY A 259 -7.97 20.30 32.34
N ASP A 260 -6.99 19.70 31.68
CA ASP A 260 -6.97 18.27 31.39
C ASP A 260 -6.63 17.40 32.61
N PHE A 261 -6.35 17.98 33.78
CA PHE A 261 -6.33 17.26 35.06
C PHE A 261 -7.64 16.48 35.31
N LYS A 262 -8.75 16.94 34.69
CA LYS A 262 -10.05 16.24 34.64
C LYS A 262 -9.97 14.79 34.19
N ILE A 263 -8.91 14.37 33.50
CA ILE A 263 -8.70 12.97 33.12
C ILE A 263 -8.77 12.01 34.31
N ILE A 264 -8.33 12.42 35.50
CA ILE A 264 -8.39 11.57 36.70
C ILE A 264 -9.84 11.24 37.05
N GLU A 265 -10.72 12.24 37.09
CA GLU A 265 -12.15 12.06 37.34
C GLU A 265 -12.84 11.28 36.22
N PHE A 266 -12.48 11.54 34.95
CA PHE A 266 -13.05 10.79 33.83
C PHE A 266 -12.69 9.31 33.85
N LEU A 267 -11.44 8.97 34.18
CA LEU A 267 -11.02 7.58 34.33
C LEU A 267 -11.71 6.92 35.53
N GLU A 268 -11.86 7.64 36.65
CA GLU A 268 -12.62 7.14 37.81
C GLU A 268 -14.09 6.88 37.47
N ASN A 269 -14.73 7.79 36.73
CA ASN A 269 -16.09 7.63 36.21
C ASN A 269 -16.24 6.42 35.29
N LEU A 270 -15.17 6.04 34.59
CA LEU A 270 -15.07 4.82 33.77
C LEU A 270 -14.55 3.60 34.56
N GLY A 271 -14.30 3.74 35.86
CA GLY A 271 -13.96 2.65 36.76
C GLY A 271 -12.46 2.41 36.98
N ALA A 272 -11.58 3.34 36.63
CA ALA A 272 -10.14 3.26 36.89
C ALA A 272 -9.68 4.40 37.80
N THR A 273 -9.26 4.07 39.03
CA THR A 273 -8.77 5.05 40.00
C THR A 273 -7.25 5.10 40.02
N PHE A 274 -6.71 6.29 40.27
CA PHE A 274 -5.27 6.54 40.36
C PHE A 274 -4.94 7.20 41.70
N LYS A 275 -3.74 6.96 42.19
CA LYS A 275 -3.21 7.59 43.40
C LYS A 275 -1.78 8.02 43.19
N PHE A 276 -1.35 9.02 43.95
CA PHE A 276 0.05 9.35 44.08
C PHE A 276 0.71 8.43 45.11
N GLU A 277 1.78 7.74 44.70
CA GLU A 277 2.70 7.00 45.56
C GLU A 277 4.09 7.64 45.40
N ASP A 278 4.60 8.24 46.47
CA ASP A 278 5.73 9.16 46.44
C ASP A 278 5.50 10.29 45.41
N ASP A 279 6.30 10.35 44.34
CA ASP A 279 6.20 11.32 43.23
C ASP A 279 5.58 10.73 41.95
N TYR A 280 4.97 9.54 42.06
CA TYR A 280 4.44 8.81 40.91
C TYR A 280 2.92 8.72 40.97
N LEU A 281 2.28 9.07 39.86
CA LEU A 281 0.89 8.72 39.64
C LEU A 281 0.81 7.27 39.14
N VAL A 282 0.13 6.42 39.92
CA VAL A 282 -0.01 4.99 39.66
C VAL A 282 -1.47 4.57 39.69
N LEU A 283 -1.77 3.50 38.96
CA LEU A 283 -3.08 2.87 38.99
C LEU A 283 -3.33 2.22 40.36
N ASP A 284 -4.46 2.53 40.99
CA ASP A 284 -4.89 1.94 42.26
C ASP A 284 -5.84 0.76 42.03
N LYS A 285 -7.03 1.02 41.46
CA LYS A 285 -8.07 0.02 41.23
C LYS A 285 -8.67 0.15 39.84
N VAL A 286 -9.09 -0.98 39.28
CA VAL A 286 -9.79 -1.05 37.99
C VAL A 286 -11.01 -1.96 38.09
N ASN A 287 -12.17 -1.41 37.76
CA ASN A 287 -13.42 -2.08 37.52
C ASN A 287 -14.18 -1.33 36.42
N LEU A 288 -13.80 -1.59 35.16
CA LEU A 288 -14.23 -0.81 34.01
C LEU A 288 -15.75 -0.85 33.83
N LYS A 289 -16.36 0.33 33.67
CA LYS A 289 -17.80 0.49 33.43
C LYS A 289 -18.07 1.63 32.45
N PRO A 290 -19.11 1.51 31.60
CA PRO A 290 -19.46 2.57 30.66
C PRO A 290 -20.06 3.77 31.41
N ASN A 291 -19.86 4.97 30.87
CA ASN A 291 -20.43 6.20 31.45
C ASN A 291 -20.71 7.25 30.36
N THR A 292 -21.34 8.37 30.72
CA THR A 292 -21.47 9.56 29.87
C THR A 292 -20.49 10.65 30.33
N LEU A 293 -19.65 11.14 29.43
CA LEU A 293 -18.64 12.16 29.71
C LEU A 293 -18.90 13.42 28.89
N ASP A 294 -18.92 14.58 29.56
CA ASP A 294 -19.03 15.91 28.93
C ASP A 294 -17.63 16.46 28.63
N LEU A 295 -17.34 16.74 27.35
CA LEU A 295 -16.02 17.15 26.88
C LEU A 295 -15.94 18.59 26.39
N ILE A 296 -16.97 19.41 26.64
CA ILE A 296 -17.00 20.82 26.21
C ILE A 296 -15.75 21.62 26.62
N ASP A 297 -15.25 21.34 27.83
CA ASP A 297 -14.10 22.04 28.42
C ASP A 297 -12.79 21.26 28.30
N HIS A 298 -12.84 20.01 27.84
CA HIS A 298 -11.72 19.08 27.78
C HIS A 298 -11.62 18.34 26.43
N PRO A 299 -11.71 19.06 25.29
CA PRO A 299 -11.77 18.42 23.97
C PRO A 299 -10.52 17.58 23.64
N ASP A 300 -9.42 17.88 24.31
CA ASP A 300 -8.13 17.27 24.09
C ASP A 300 -8.02 15.86 24.71
N LEU A 301 -8.89 15.55 25.69
CA LEU A 301 -9.04 14.23 26.29
C LEU A 301 -9.93 13.28 25.48
N PHE A 302 -10.62 13.77 24.45
CA PHE A 302 -11.57 12.96 23.68
C PHE A 302 -10.95 11.70 23.08
N LEU A 303 -9.86 11.84 22.31
CA LEU A 303 -9.27 10.73 21.56
C LEU A 303 -8.72 9.60 22.45
N PRO A 304 -7.94 9.86 23.53
CA PRO A 304 -7.52 8.78 24.43
C PRO A 304 -8.73 8.10 25.10
N LEU A 305 -9.74 8.85 25.53
CA LEU A 305 -10.95 8.29 26.15
C LEU A 305 -11.83 7.52 25.16
N ALA A 306 -11.95 7.96 23.91
CA ALA A 306 -12.73 7.30 22.88
C ALA A 306 -12.12 5.94 22.51
N VAL A 307 -10.80 5.88 22.38
CA VAL A 307 -10.08 4.60 22.20
C VAL A 307 -10.24 3.73 23.44
N PHE A 308 -10.10 4.28 24.65
CA PHE A 308 -10.30 3.54 25.89
C PHE A 308 -11.70 2.92 25.98
N ALA A 309 -12.74 3.69 25.63
CA ALA A 309 -14.13 3.25 25.60
C ALA A 309 -14.37 2.03 24.68
N SER A 310 -13.55 1.83 23.65
CA SER A 310 -13.65 0.64 22.79
C SER A 310 -13.31 -0.67 23.53
N PHE A 311 -12.59 -0.59 24.67
CA PHE A 311 -12.24 -1.73 25.52
C PHE A 311 -13.20 -1.95 26.71
N ILE A 312 -14.14 -1.03 26.96
CA ILE A 312 -15.07 -1.09 28.09
C ILE A 312 -16.36 -1.76 27.65
N ASP A 313 -16.76 -2.86 28.28
CA ASP A 313 -18.02 -3.53 27.96
C ASP A 313 -19.23 -2.60 28.22
N GLY A 314 -20.15 -2.53 27.26
CA GLY A 314 -21.28 -1.60 27.28
C GLY A 314 -21.13 -0.39 26.35
N LYS A 315 -21.82 0.72 26.66
CA LYS A 315 -21.95 1.92 25.82
C LYS A 315 -21.47 3.17 26.55
N THR A 316 -20.32 3.69 26.18
CA THR A 316 -19.79 4.96 26.72
C THR A 316 -20.19 6.10 25.78
N LYS A 317 -20.80 7.16 26.32
CA LYS A 317 -21.27 8.32 25.56
C LYS A 317 -20.40 9.54 25.84
N PHE A 318 -20.05 10.28 24.79
CA PHE A 318 -19.37 11.56 24.86
C PHE A 318 -20.30 12.62 24.31
N ILE A 319 -20.48 13.72 25.04
CA ILE A 319 -21.37 14.84 24.68
C ILE A 319 -20.60 16.15 24.58
N ASN A 320 -21.20 17.13 23.91
CA ASN A 320 -20.65 18.47 23.67
C ASN A 320 -19.29 18.46 22.94
N ILE A 321 -19.21 17.67 21.87
CA ILE A 321 -17.96 17.40 21.13
C ILE A 321 -17.84 18.16 19.80
N THR A 322 -18.72 19.14 19.52
CA THR A 322 -18.75 19.88 18.24
C THR A 322 -17.43 20.57 17.90
N ASN A 323 -16.73 21.11 18.90
CA ASN A 323 -15.44 21.80 18.75
C ASN A 323 -14.30 20.93 18.22
N LEU A 324 -14.46 19.60 18.23
CA LEU A 324 -13.47 18.67 17.67
C LEU A 324 -13.36 18.75 16.14
N LYS A 325 -14.37 19.29 15.45
CA LYS A 325 -14.37 19.48 13.99
C LYS A 325 -13.34 20.52 13.53
N TYR A 326 -12.98 21.46 14.40
CA TYR A 326 -12.13 22.63 14.10
C TYR A 326 -10.75 22.56 14.79
N LYS A 327 -10.31 21.36 15.19
CA LYS A 327 -8.96 21.15 15.73
C LYS A 327 -7.96 20.96 14.57
N GLU A 328 -6.76 20.46 14.87
CA GLU A 328 -5.70 20.25 13.85
C GLU A 328 -6.17 19.37 12.68
N SER A 329 -7.06 18.43 12.98
CA SER A 329 -7.89 17.74 12.01
C SER A 329 -9.36 17.84 12.44
N ASN A 330 -10.28 17.43 11.56
CA ASN A 330 -11.62 17.05 11.99
C ASN A 330 -11.52 15.72 12.77
N ARG A 331 -11.20 15.82 14.07
CA ARG A 331 -10.90 14.66 14.93
C ARG A 331 -12.06 13.67 15.03
N LEU A 332 -13.29 14.15 14.88
CA LEU A 332 -14.47 13.28 14.81
C LEU A 332 -14.45 12.43 13.55
N LYS A 333 -14.25 13.06 12.39
CA LYS A 333 -14.11 12.35 11.11
C LYS A 333 -12.94 11.36 11.15
N SER A 334 -11.79 11.79 11.65
CA SER A 334 -10.60 10.93 11.78
C SER A 334 -10.83 9.72 12.69
N LEU A 335 -11.56 9.90 13.81
CA LEU A 335 -11.92 8.80 14.70
C LEU A 335 -12.86 7.82 13.99
N VAL A 336 -13.96 8.30 13.42
CA VAL A 336 -15.00 7.43 12.85
C VAL A 336 -14.51 6.65 11.63
N THR A 337 -13.73 7.28 10.74
CA THR A 337 -13.15 6.57 9.59
C THR A 337 -12.20 5.47 10.02
N ASN A 338 -11.35 5.72 11.02
CA ASN A 338 -10.51 4.66 11.58
C ASN A 338 -11.36 3.60 12.32
N PHE A 339 -12.43 3.97 13.02
CA PHE A 339 -13.31 3.02 13.69
C PHE A 339 -14.06 2.11 12.71
N ASP A 340 -14.54 2.64 11.59
CA ASP A 340 -15.15 1.88 10.50
C ASP A 340 -14.15 0.86 9.94
N ASN A 341 -12.92 1.29 9.65
CA ASN A 341 -11.84 0.41 9.23
C ASN A 341 -11.58 -0.71 10.24
N LEU A 342 -11.71 -0.43 11.54
CA LEU A 342 -11.52 -1.37 12.64
C LEU A 342 -12.77 -2.19 13.01
N LYS A 343 -13.91 -1.89 12.39
CA LYS A 343 -15.23 -2.45 12.71
C LYS A 343 -15.61 -2.24 14.18
N ILE A 344 -15.20 -1.12 14.77
CA ILE A 344 -15.61 -0.70 16.12
C ILE A 344 -17.00 -0.07 16.01
N ARG A 345 -17.95 -0.54 16.83
CA ARG A 345 -19.35 -0.08 16.75
C ARG A 345 -19.54 1.24 17.50
N TYR A 346 -20.12 2.22 16.83
CA TYR A 346 -20.51 3.49 17.43
C TYR A 346 -21.86 3.98 16.88
N GLN A 347 -22.45 4.94 17.57
CA GLN A 347 -23.59 5.74 17.12
C GLN A 347 -23.24 7.20 17.34
N MET A 348 -23.52 8.08 16.39
CA MET A 348 -23.11 9.49 16.47
C MET A 348 -24.23 10.39 15.96
N ALA A 349 -24.33 11.58 16.55
CA ALA A 349 -25.07 12.72 16.03
C ALA A 349 -24.13 13.95 15.98
N GLU A 350 -24.68 15.14 15.83
CA GLU A 350 -23.89 16.35 15.63
C GLU A 350 -22.96 16.70 16.80
N ASP A 351 -23.43 16.52 18.04
CA ASP A 351 -22.80 16.97 19.27
C ASP A 351 -22.49 15.83 20.26
N TRP A 352 -22.76 14.57 19.90
CA TRP A 352 -22.46 13.41 20.74
C TRP A 352 -22.09 12.16 19.94
N ILE A 353 -21.30 11.30 20.57
CA ILE A 353 -20.95 9.96 20.06
C ILE A 353 -21.04 8.94 21.19
N THR A 354 -21.66 7.79 20.91
CA THR A 354 -21.72 6.62 21.79
C THR A 354 -20.87 5.51 21.20
N ILE A 355 -19.86 5.06 21.93
CA ILE A 355 -18.96 3.97 21.53
C ILE A 355 -19.39 2.72 22.28
N LYS A 356 -19.63 1.63 21.54
CA LYS A 356 -19.92 0.31 22.13
C LYS A 356 -18.62 -0.48 22.21
N GLY A 357 -18.25 -0.89 23.42
CA GLY A 357 -17.11 -1.76 23.67
C GLY A 357 -17.14 -2.98 22.77
N SER A 358 -16.06 -3.23 22.05
CA SER A 358 -15.94 -4.36 21.15
C SER A 358 -14.48 -4.68 20.86
N LYS A 359 -14.17 -5.94 20.56
CA LYS A 359 -12.84 -6.31 20.10
C LYS A 359 -12.68 -5.82 18.65
N PRO A 360 -11.71 -4.95 18.34
CA PRO A 360 -11.50 -4.51 16.95
C PRO A 360 -11.11 -5.70 16.06
N VAL A 361 -11.84 -5.89 14.96
CA VAL A 361 -11.68 -7.04 14.04
C VAL A 361 -11.42 -6.64 12.59
N GLY A 362 -11.39 -5.33 12.28
CA GLY A 362 -11.20 -4.81 10.94
C GLY A 362 -9.75 -4.75 10.42
N ASN A 363 -9.54 -3.92 9.40
CA ASN A 363 -8.27 -3.67 8.71
C ASN A 363 -7.24 -3.07 9.66
N ILE A 364 -5.97 -3.42 9.50
CA ILE A 364 -4.89 -3.01 10.38
C ILE A 364 -4.30 -1.63 10.02
N LEU A 365 -4.71 -1.05 8.89
CA LEU A 365 -4.24 0.24 8.41
C LEU A 365 -5.00 1.40 9.07
N ILE A 366 -4.24 2.31 9.68
CA ILE A 366 -4.74 3.50 10.37
C ILE A 366 -4.09 4.73 9.74
N ASN A 367 -4.89 5.75 9.46
CA ASN A 367 -4.38 7.05 9.02
C ASN A 367 -4.30 8.00 10.22
N GLY A 368 -3.13 8.61 10.43
CA GLY A 368 -2.91 9.63 11.47
C GLY A 368 -3.53 10.99 11.14
N TYR A 369 -3.93 11.23 9.89
CA TYR A 369 -4.52 12.49 9.40
C TYR A 369 -3.72 13.74 9.75
N ASN A 370 -2.40 13.62 9.92
CA ASN A 370 -1.53 14.71 10.37
C ASN A 370 -2.01 15.35 11.71
N ASP A 371 -2.61 14.56 12.60
CA ASP A 371 -3.00 15.00 13.95
C ASP A 371 -2.30 14.12 15.01
N HIS A 372 -1.43 14.75 15.79
CA HIS A 372 -0.62 14.06 16.80
C HIS A 372 -1.47 13.26 17.79
N ARG A 373 -2.65 13.75 18.16
CA ARG A 373 -3.53 13.04 19.11
C ARG A 373 -4.20 11.84 18.48
N VAL A 374 -4.52 11.88 17.19
CA VAL A 374 -5.04 10.72 16.46
C VAL A 374 -3.97 9.63 16.39
N ILE A 375 -2.75 10.01 16.03
CA ILE A 375 -1.59 9.09 15.98
C ILE A 375 -1.38 8.43 17.35
N MET A 376 -1.33 9.21 18.43
CA MET A 376 -1.11 8.70 19.79
C MET A 376 -2.26 7.80 20.26
N ALA A 377 -3.53 8.19 20.03
CA ALA A 377 -4.70 7.41 20.44
C ALA A 377 -4.72 6.04 19.77
N PHE A 378 -4.51 5.99 18.45
CA PHE A 378 -4.50 4.72 17.73
C PHE A 378 -3.22 3.90 17.98
N THR A 379 -2.12 4.52 18.41
CA THR A 379 -0.96 3.80 18.95
C THR A 379 -1.34 3.07 20.24
N VAL A 380 -2.01 3.75 21.17
CA VAL A 380 -2.54 3.15 22.41
C VAL A 380 -3.47 1.97 22.10
N LEU A 381 -4.40 2.16 21.14
CA LEU A 381 -5.29 1.09 20.67
C LEU A 381 -4.50 -0.13 20.18
N GLY A 382 -3.50 0.11 19.32
CA GLY A 382 -2.69 -0.95 18.72
C GLY A 382 -1.84 -1.73 19.72
N LEU A 383 -1.31 -1.06 20.75
CA LEU A 383 -0.52 -1.69 21.81
C LEU A 383 -1.37 -2.61 22.70
N ALA A 384 -2.63 -2.24 22.93
CA ALA A 384 -3.57 -2.98 23.76
C ALA A 384 -4.26 -4.13 23.00
N ASN A 385 -4.33 -4.08 21.66
CA ASN A 385 -5.02 -5.09 20.87
C ASN A 385 -4.08 -6.16 20.27
N LYS A 386 -4.60 -7.36 20.02
CA LYS A 386 -3.87 -8.55 19.53
C LYS A 386 -3.35 -8.41 18.09
N LYS A 387 -3.98 -7.60 17.25
CA LYS A 387 -3.56 -7.42 15.85
C LYS A 387 -2.33 -6.51 15.75
N THR A 388 -1.57 -6.67 14.67
CA THR A 388 -0.50 -5.72 14.29
C THR A 388 -1.13 -4.59 13.51
N TYR A 389 -0.90 -3.34 13.88
CA TYR A 389 -1.43 -2.13 13.23
C TYR A 389 -0.34 -1.41 12.46
N ILE A 390 -0.74 -0.69 11.41
CA ILE A 390 0.13 0.21 10.65
C ILE A 390 -0.46 1.60 10.74
N ILE A 391 0.24 2.53 11.39
CA ILE A 391 -0.18 3.93 11.47
C ILE A 391 0.63 4.73 10.45
N LYS A 392 -0.07 5.32 9.47
CA LYS A 392 0.50 6.21 8.44
C LYS A 392 0.40 7.67 8.86
N ASN A 393 1.14 8.54 8.17
CA ASN A 393 1.10 10.00 8.31
C ASN A 393 1.38 10.47 9.76
N THR A 394 2.51 10.02 10.31
CA THR A 394 2.88 10.21 11.72
C THR A 394 3.81 11.41 11.97
N GLU A 395 4.06 12.24 10.97
CA GLU A 395 5.05 13.35 11.01
C GLU A 395 4.71 14.37 12.10
N GLN A 396 3.42 14.63 12.32
CA GLN A 396 2.94 15.66 13.24
C GLN A 396 3.14 15.33 14.72
N ILE A 397 3.59 14.13 15.07
CA ILE A 397 3.86 13.77 16.47
C ILE A 397 4.96 14.65 17.09
N ILE A 398 5.89 15.12 16.28
CA ILE A 398 7.01 16.01 16.67
C ILE A 398 6.49 17.34 17.23
N LYS A 399 5.27 17.77 16.87
CA LYS A 399 4.71 19.04 17.32
C LYS A 399 4.50 19.10 18.83
N THR A 400 4.20 17.98 19.49
CA THR A 400 3.80 18.00 20.92
C THR A 400 4.43 16.89 21.75
N TYR A 401 4.89 15.78 21.16
CA TYR A 401 5.64 14.76 21.88
C TYR A 401 6.62 13.99 20.97
N PRO A 402 7.76 14.62 20.60
CA PRO A 402 8.77 14.00 19.72
C PRO A 402 9.22 12.60 20.19
N GLU A 403 9.44 12.42 21.49
CA GLU A 403 9.94 11.18 22.08
C GLU A 403 8.86 10.10 22.31
N PHE A 404 7.61 10.33 21.92
CA PHE A 404 6.49 9.43 22.26
C PHE A 404 6.73 7.97 21.88
N PHE A 405 7.16 7.70 20.64
CA PHE A 405 7.45 6.32 20.21
C PHE A 405 8.66 5.74 20.94
N ASN A 406 9.70 6.54 21.18
CA ASN A 406 10.89 6.10 21.90
C ASN A 406 10.56 5.74 23.36
N ASP A 407 9.74 6.55 24.02
CA ASP A 407 9.31 6.30 25.40
C ASP A 407 8.45 5.03 25.49
N LEU A 408 7.55 4.80 24.54
CA LEU A 408 6.82 3.54 24.45
C LEU A 408 7.72 2.34 24.19
N ILE A 409 8.75 2.48 23.35
CA ILE A 409 9.76 1.42 23.12
C ILE A 409 10.54 1.13 24.41
N LYS A 410 10.96 2.15 25.16
CA LYS A 410 11.65 1.99 26.45
C LYS A 410 10.78 1.25 27.49
N LEU A 411 9.46 1.43 27.44
CA LEU A 411 8.51 0.66 28.26
C LEU A 411 8.33 -0.80 27.82
N GLY A 412 8.97 -1.25 26.75
CA GLY A 412 8.80 -2.59 26.18
C GLY A 412 7.76 -2.67 25.06
N GLY A 413 7.43 -1.54 24.43
CA GLY A 413 6.55 -1.46 23.28
C GLY A 413 7.16 -2.08 22.04
N ASN A 414 6.45 -3.01 21.40
CA ASN A 414 6.78 -3.59 20.11
C ASN A 414 6.31 -2.65 19.00
N ILE A 415 7.06 -1.57 18.83
CA ILE A 415 6.82 -0.48 17.90
C ILE A 415 8.03 -0.38 16.97
N LYS A 416 7.79 -0.39 15.66
CA LYS A 416 8.88 -0.30 14.66
C LYS A 416 8.49 0.63 13.52
N MET A 417 9.38 1.54 13.15
CA MET A 417 9.21 2.31 11.92
C MET A 417 9.35 1.37 10.72
N LYS A 418 8.42 1.44 9.76
CA LYS A 418 8.50 0.65 8.53
C LYS A 418 9.70 1.07 7.70
N LYS A 419 10.51 0.08 7.31
CA LYS A 419 11.61 0.25 6.36
C LYS A 419 11.12 -0.04 4.94
N ILE A 420 11.93 0.29 3.94
CA ILE A 420 11.63 0.04 2.51
C ILE A 420 11.23 -1.42 2.27
N ASP A 421 11.93 -2.38 2.90
CA ASP A 421 11.63 -3.80 2.71
C ASP A 421 10.27 -4.21 3.30
N ASP A 422 9.81 -3.54 4.37
CA ASP A 422 8.47 -3.77 4.91
C ASP A 422 7.39 -3.27 3.93
N ILE A 423 7.65 -2.16 3.23
CA ILE A 423 6.75 -1.62 2.21
C ILE A 423 6.69 -2.55 0.98
N ARG A 424 7.84 -3.08 0.55
CA ARG A 424 7.90 -4.08 -0.53
C ARG A 424 7.12 -5.34 -0.17
N LYS A 425 7.19 -5.78 1.08
CA LYS A 425 6.42 -6.92 1.55
C LYS A 425 4.91 -6.66 1.56
N ASP A 426 4.47 -5.45 1.91
CA ASP A 426 3.05 -5.08 1.81
C ASP A 426 2.55 -5.20 0.37
N ILE A 427 3.34 -4.77 -0.63
CA ILE A 427 2.98 -4.88 -2.05
C ILE A 427 2.73 -6.35 -2.40
N ILE A 428 3.65 -7.24 -2.04
CA ILE A 428 3.50 -8.69 -2.27
C ILE A 428 2.23 -9.25 -1.63
N ASP A 429 1.90 -8.83 -0.40
CA ASP A 429 0.70 -9.31 0.29
C ASP A 429 -0.60 -8.69 -0.26
N ILE A 430 -0.55 -7.48 -0.83
CA ILE A 430 -1.65 -6.89 -1.60
C ILE A 430 -1.83 -7.65 -2.91
N ASP A 431 -0.74 -7.97 -3.62
CA ASP A 431 -0.80 -8.74 -4.88
C ASP A 431 -1.45 -10.10 -4.69
N LYS A 432 -1.12 -10.82 -3.61
CA LYS A 432 -1.80 -12.08 -3.26
C LYS A 432 -3.31 -11.92 -3.07
N GLN A 433 -3.74 -10.86 -2.39
CA GLN A 433 -5.16 -10.58 -2.21
C GLN A 433 -5.84 -10.22 -3.52
N MET A 434 -5.18 -9.44 -4.37
CA MET A 434 -5.68 -9.12 -5.71
C MET A 434 -5.85 -10.39 -6.55
N ILE A 435 -4.90 -11.33 -6.49
CA ILE A 435 -5.00 -12.63 -7.17
C ILE A 435 -6.23 -13.42 -6.72
N GLU A 436 -6.47 -13.54 -5.41
CA GLU A 436 -7.65 -14.26 -4.89
C GLU A 436 -8.96 -13.57 -5.26
N LEU A 437 -9.03 -12.24 -5.16
CA LEU A 437 -10.21 -11.48 -5.59
C LEU A 437 -10.45 -11.61 -7.10
N PHE A 438 -9.38 -11.67 -7.89
CA PHE A 438 -9.47 -11.86 -9.33
C PHE A 438 -10.05 -13.24 -9.69
N LYS A 439 -9.65 -14.31 -8.97
CA LYS A 439 -10.23 -15.66 -9.14
C LYS A 439 -11.73 -15.68 -8.84
N LEU A 440 -12.14 -15.14 -7.68
CA LEU A 440 -13.54 -15.08 -7.28
C LEU A 440 -14.39 -14.29 -8.28
N ARG A 441 -13.82 -13.20 -8.82
CA ARG A 441 -14.48 -12.42 -9.87
C ARG A 441 -14.64 -13.24 -11.15
N ALA A 442 -13.62 -13.98 -11.58
CA ALA A 442 -13.68 -14.85 -12.75
C ALA A 442 -14.77 -15.92 -12.62
N GLU A 443 -14.90 -16.56 -11.45
CA GLU A 443 -15.99 -17.51 -11.15
C GLU A 443 -17.37 -16.85 -11.29
N SER A 444 -17.53 -15.63 -10.75
CA SER A 444 -18.78 -14.88 -10.85
C SER A 444 -19.12 -14.52 -12.30
N VAL A 445 -18.13 -14.15 -13.11
CA VAL A 445 -18.27 -13.85 -14.53
C VAL A 445 -18.76 -15.08 -15.31
N LEU A 446 -18.27 -16.28 -14.99
CA LEU A 446 -18.70 -17.54 -15.60
C LEU A 446 -20.15 -17.89 -15.22
N LEU A 447 -20.54 -17.70 -13.95
CA LEU A 447 -21.92 -17.90 -13.51
C LEU A 447 -22.88 -16.97 -14.27
N ILE A 448 -22.52 -15.69 -14.41
CA ILE A 448 -23.30 -14.72 -15.18
C ILE A 448 -23.37 -15.13 -16.65
N SER A 449 -22.28 -15.61 -17.24
CA SER A 449 -22.27 -16.10 -18.63
C SER A 449 -23.28 -17.21 -18.84
N ASN A 450 -23.28 -18.21 -17.96
CA ASN A 450 -24.19 -19.35 -18.05
C ASN A 450 -25.64 -18.90 -17.92
N ALA A 451 -25.95 -18.05 -16.93
CA ALA A 451 -27.28 -17.49 -16.76
C ALA A 451 -27.74 -16.66 -17.98
N LYS A 452 -26.86 -15.82 -18.55
CA LYS A 452 -27.15 -15.05 -19.77
C LYS A 452 -27.41 -15.97 -20.97
N LYS A 453 -26.66 -17.06 -21.11
CA LYS A 453 -26.86 -18.06 -22.18
C LYS A 453 -28.22 -18.76 -22.03
N GLU A 454 -28.60 -19.17 -20.83
CA GLU A 454 -29.92 -19.75 -20.54
C GLU A 454 -31.06 -18.78 -20.86
N LEU A 455 -30.89 -17.50 -20.52
CA LEU A 455 -31.87 -16.43 -20.72
C LEU A 455 -31.80 -15.77 -22.11
N LYS A 456 -30.90 -16.21 -23.01
CA LYS A 456 -30.64 -15.64 -24.34
C LYS A 456 -30.34 -14.13 -24.34
N LEU A 457 -29.63 -13.66 -23.31
CA LEU A 457 -29.20 -12.26 -23.19
C LEU A 457 -27.83 -12.04 -23.83
N PRO A 458 -27.54 -10.81 -24.33
CA PRO A 458 -26.22 -10.46 -24.85
C PRO A 458 -25.14 -10.58 -23.78
N ILE A 459 -24.03 -11.22 -24.16
CA ILE A 459 -22.90 -11.49 -23.26
C ILE A 459 -22.25 -10.18 -22.81
N VAL A 460 -22.04 -9.23 -23.73
CA VAL A 460 -21.48 -7.90 -23.46
C VAL A 460 -22.58 -6.85 -23.35
N ASP A 461 -22.48 -5.98 -22.33
CA ASP A 461 -23.37 -4.84 -22.09
C ASP A 461 -22.54 -3.59 -21.76
N LYS A 462 -22.32 -2.75 -22.77
CA LYS A 462 -21.43 -1.58 -22.69
C LYS A 462 -21.99 -0.45 -21.83
N GLU A 463 -23.32 -0.30 -21.78
CA GLU A 463 -23.96 0.71 -20.93
C GLU A 463 -23.80 0.36 -19.46
N TYR A 464 -24.02 -0.91 -19.11
CA TYR A 464 -23.81 -1.40 -17.76
C TYR A 464 -22.35 -1.22 -17.30
N GLU A 465 -21.39 -1.55 -18.15
CA GLU A 465 -19.96 -1.40 -17.85
C GLU A 465 -19.56 0.05 -17.57
N LYS A 466 -20.07 1.01 -18.37
CA LYS A 466 -19.83 2.44 -18.15
C LYS A 466 -20.34 2.90 -16.78
N ILE A 467 -21.55 2.48 -16.39
CA ILE A 467 -22.14 2.80 -15.09
C ILE A 467 -21.30 2.24 -13.93
N GLN A 468 -20.74 1.03 -14.07
CA GLN A 468 -19.89 0.45 -13.02
C GLN A 468 -18.57 1.21 -12.87
N ILE A 469 -17.97 1.64 -13.98
CA ILE A 469 -16.74 2.44 -13.93
C ILE A 469 -16.99 3.75 -13.17
N GLU A 470 -18.06 4.48 -13.48
CA GLU A 470 -18.40 5.73 -12.78
C GLU A 470 -18.54 5.52 -11.26
N LYS A 471 -19.24 4.46 -10.83
CA LYS A 471 -19.36 4.09 -9.41
C LYS A 471 -18.02 3.75 -8.76
N HIS A 472 -17.13 3.07 -9.48
CA HIS A 472 -15.80 2.77 -8.97
C HIS A 472 -14.95 4.02 -8.78
N LEU A 473 -15.07 5.01 -9.65
CA LEU A 473 -14.34 6.27 -9.55
C LEU A 473 -14.80 7.11 -8.35
N GLU A 474 -16.11 7.12 -8.07
CA GLU A 474 -16.64 7.73 -6.84
C GLU A 474 -16.07 7.07 -5.58
N LEU A 475 -15.96 5.73 -5.57
CA LEU A 475 -15.36 4.98 -4.46
C LEU A 475 -13.86 5.20 -4.34
N LEU A 476 -13.15 5.38 -5.47
CA LEU A 476 -11.71 5.60 -5.50
C LEU A 476 -11.34 6.92 -4.79
N GLY A 477 -12.12 7.99 -5.03
CA GLY A 477 -11.99 9.28 -4.33
C GLY A 477 -10.68 10.05 -4.55
N ASP A 478 -9.71 9.48 -5.26
CA ASP A 478 -8.41 10.06 -5.57
C ASP A 478 -8.29 10.35 -7.08
N LYS A 479 -8.35 11.63 -7.43
CA LYS A 479 -8.28 12.09 -8.82
C LYS A 479 -6.91 11.89 -9.48
N SER A 480 -5.85 11.68 -8.70
CA SER A 480 -4.48 11.59 -9.25
C SER A 480 -4.21 10.30 -10.02
N ILE A 481 -4.98 9.24 -9.74
CA ILE A 481 -4.80 7.89 -10.30
C ILE A 481 -5.98 7.43 -11.17
N GLU A 482 -6.90 8.34 -11.47
CA GLU A 482 -8.19 8.03 -12.12
C GLU A 482 -8.01 7.40 -13.51
N ASN A 483 -7.05 7.91 -14.29
CA ASN A 483 -6.76 7.41 -15.64
C ASN A 483 -6.13 6.01 -15.61
N GLN A 484 -5.18 5.79 -14.70
CA GLN A 484 -4.53 4.51 -14.49
C GLN A 484 -5.55 3.44 -14.06
N TYR A 485 -6.50 3.81 -13.21
CA TYR A 485 -7.57 2.92 -12.80
C TYR A 485 -8.49 2.54 -13.97
N LYS A 486 -8.89 3.50 -14.81
CA LYS A 486 -9.71 3.23 -16.00
C LYS A 486 -9.02 2.24 -16.94
N GLU A 487 -7.73 2.45 -17.21
CA GLU A 487 -6.95 1.55 -18.06
C GLU A 487 -6.86 0.13 -17.47
N PHE A 488 -6.54 0.04 -16.17
CA PHE A 488 -6.48 -1.24 -15.46
C PHE A 488 -7.82 -2.00 -15.51
N TYR A 489 -8.92 -1.31 -15.22
CA TYR A 489 -10.24 -1.94 -15.18
C TYR A 489 -10.74 -2.35 -16.57
N SER A 490 -10.38 -1.61 -17.63
CA SER A 490 -10.67 -2.02 -19.01
C SER A 490 -10.06 -3.38 -19.33
N LYS A 491 -8.79 -3.61 -18.97
CA LYS A 491 -8.12 -4.91 -19.17
C LYS A 491 -8.81 -6.04 -18.39
N ILE A 492 -9.33 -5.75 -17.20
CA ILE A 492 -10.14 -6.71 -16.45
C ILE A 492 -11.44 -7.07 -17.19
N LEU A 493 -12.09 -6.11 -17.85
CA LEU A 493 -13.30 -6.36 -18.66
C LEU A 493 -12.98 -7.22 -19.88
N ASP A 494 -11.89 -6.95 -20.59
CA ASP A 494 -11.46 -7.75 -21.76
C ASP A 494 -11.26 -9.22 -21.38
N ILE A 495 -10.58 -9.48 -20.25
CA ILE A 495 -10.41 -10.85 -19.73
C ILE A 495 -11.78 -11.46 -19.39
N SER A 496 -12.70 -10.67 -18.85
CA SER A 496 -14.06 -11.15 -18.54
C SER A 496 -14.78 -11.61 -19.78
N HIS A 497 -14.74 -10.85 -20.87
CA HIS A 497 -15.39 -11.21 -22.13
C HIS A 497 -14.83 -12.53 -22.68
N SER A 498 -13.51 -12.69 -22.68
CA SER A 498 -12.87 -13.94 -23.14
C SER A 498 -13.30 -15.17 -22.34
N LEU A 499 -13.47 -15.04 -21.02
CA LEU A 499 -13.95 -16.13 -20.16
C LEU A 499 -15.41 -16.51 -20.44
N GLN A 500 -16.24 -15.54 -20.85
CA GLN A 500 -17.66 -15.77 -21.12
C GLN A 500 -17.90 -16.50 -22.45
N GLU A 501 -17.02 -16.32 -23.43
CA GLU A 501 -17.12 -16.89 -24.77
C GLU A 501 -16.74 -18.40 -24.84
N GLY A 502 -15.90 -18.88 -23.92
CA GLY A 502 -15.50 -20.30 -23.80
C GLY A 502 -14.24 -20.63 -24.62
N VAL A 503 -13.25 -21.23 -23.96
CA VAL A 503 -11.90 -21.45 -24.52
C VAL A 503 -11.81 -22.83 -25.18
N SER A 504 -11.34 -22.90 -26.42
CA SER A 504 -11.10 -24.17 -27.13
C SER A 504 -10.06 -25.04 -26.40
N LYS A 505 -10.30 -26.35 -26.31
CA LYS A 505 -9.40 -27.31 -25.65
C LYS A 505 -8.62 -28.15 -26.64
N MET A 506 -7.32 -28.29 -26.43
CA MET A 506 -6.42 -29.20 -27.16
C MET A 506 -5.59 -30.02 -26.18
N ALA A 507 -5.00 -31.13 -26.63
CA ALA A 507 -4.01 -31.85 -25.83
C ALA A 507 -3.02 -32.64 -26.69
N LEU A 508 -1.88 -32.98 -26.09
CA LEU A 508 -0.98 -34.01 -26.59
C LEU A 508 -1.35 -35.35 -25.95
N ILE A 509 -1.53 -36.38 -26.77
CA ILE A 509 -1.86 -37.74 -26.32
C ILE A 509 -0.80 -38.77 -26.76
N GLY A 510 -0.44 -39.68 -25.86
CA GLY A 510 0.56 -40.72 -26.08
C GLY A 510 1.04 -41.37 -24.78
N LYS A 511 2.09 -42.19 -24.83
CA LYS A 511 2.73 -42.75 -23.63
C LYS A 511 3.92 -41.90 -23.18
N GLY A 512 4.09 -41.69 -21.88
CA GLY A 512 5.23 -40.95 -21.33
C GLY A 512 5.24 -39.46 -21.68
N VAL A 513 4.07 -38.83 -21.84
CA VAL A 513 3.96 -37.44 -22.32
C VAL A 513 4.17 -36.38 -21.24
N CYS A 514 4.27 -36.77 -19.96
CA CYS A 514 4.36 -35.87 -18.81
C CYS A 514 5.53 -34.87 -18.86
N HIS A 515 6.61 -35.21 -19.57
CA HIS A 515 7.81 -34.37 -19.73
C HIS A 515 7.78 -33.49 -21.00
N SER A 516 6.69 -33.50 -21.77
CA SER A 516 6.62 -32.74 -23.02
C SER A 516 6.57 -31.23 -22.77
N LEU A 517 7.31 -30.48 -23.60
CA LEU A 517 7.26 -29.01 -23.61
C LEU A 517 6.02 -28.44 -24.33
N SER A 518 5.20 -29.29 -24.98
CA SER A 518 4.04 -28.86 -25.76
C SER A 518 3.07 -27.94 -25.02
N PRO A 519 2.72 -28.13 -23.73
CA PRO A 519 1.80 -27.21 -23.04
C PRO A 519 2.36 -25.80 -22.92
N LYS A 520 3.64 -25.66 -22.55
CA LYS A 520 4.32 -24.36 -22.45
C LYS A 520 4.46 -23.71 -23.83
N LEU A 521 4.82 -24.51 -24.84
CA LEU A 521 4.90 -24.07 -26.24
C LEU A 521 3.57 -23.49 -26.73
N HIS A 522 2.47 -24.24 -26.56
CA HIS A 522 1.15 -23.82 -27.02
C HIS A 522 0.59 -22.63 -26.22
N TYR A 523 0.96 -22.48 -24.94
CA TYR A 523 0.69 -21.27 -24.18
C TYR A 523 1.36 -20.03 -24.80
N ILE A 524 2.66 -20.11 -25.12
CA ILE A 524 3.40 -19.00 -25.74
C ILE A 524 2.82 -18.68 -27.12
N ILE A 525 2.51 -19.70 -27.94
CA ILE A 525 1.85 -19.52 -29.24
C ILE A 525 0.51 -18.81 -29.07
N SER A 526 -0.31 -19.22 -28.08
CA SER A 526 -1.60 -18.57 -27.82
C SER A 526 -1.47 -17.09 -27.46
N SER A 527 -0.42 -16.74 -26.71
CA SER A 527 -0.13 -15.35 -26.34
C SER A 527 0.36 -14.53 -27.53
N LEU A 528 1.29 -15.06 -28.33
CA LEU A 528 1.81 -14.38 -29.51
C LEU A 528 0.77 -14.19 -30.62
N ALA A 529 -0.16 -15.15 -30.75
CA ALA A 529 -1.24 -15.07 -31.72
C ALA A 529 -2.46 -14.27 -31.22
N GLU A 530 -2.41 -13.77 -29.98
CA GLU A 530 -3.53 -13.10 -29.30
C GLU A 530 -4.84 -13.92 -29.38
N PHE A 531 -4.72 -15.25 -29.30
CA PHE A 531 -5.84 -16.16 -29.48
C PHE A 531 -5.85 -17.21 -28.35
N PRO A 532 -6.70 -17.03 -27.32
CA PRO A 532 -6.67 -17.90 -26.15
C PRO A 532 -7.24 -19.28 -26.46
N TYR A 533 -6.46 -20.33 -26.18
CA TYR A 533 -6.89 -21.73 -26.12
C TYR A 533 -6.16 -22.45 -24.98
N SER A 534 -6.68 -23.60 -24.55
CA SER A 534 -6.03 -24.43 -23.51
C SER A 534 -5.39 -25.65 -24.13
N TYR A 535 -4.25 -26.07 -23.58
CA TYR A 535 -3.49 -27.22 -24.06
C TYR A 535 -3.05 -28.11 -22.91
N GLY A 536 -3.45 -29.38 -22.92
CA GLY A 536 -3.14 -30.36 -21.87
C GLY A 536 -2.23 -31.51 -22.32
N LEU A 537 -1.90 -32.39 -21.37
CA LEU A 537 -1.21 -33.66 -21.59
C LEU A 537 -2.14 -34.79 -21.14
N ILE A 538 -2.27 -35.84 -21.95
CA ILE A 538 -3.12 -36.99 -21.63
C ILE A 538 -2.32 -38.26 -21.94
N GLU A 539 -2.10 -39.07 -20.92
CA GLU A 539 -1.50 -40.39 -21.06
C GLU A 539 -2.53 -41.38 -21.58
N VAL A 540 -2.14 -42.19 -22.57
CA VAL A 540 -3.02 -43.17 -23.22
C VAL A 540 -2.33 -44.52 -23.20
N GLU A 541 -2.92 -45.49 -22.50
CA GLU A 541 -2.28 -46.78 -22.23
C GLU A 541 -2.47 -47.82 -23.32
N ASP A 542 -3.57 -47.76 -24.07
CA ASP A 542 -3.84 -48.71 -25.14
C ASP A 542 -4.66 -48.11 -26.30
N GLU A 543 -4.91 -48.93 -27.33
CA GLU A 543 -5.69 -48.50 -28.51
C GLU A 543 -7.16 -48.22 -28.20
N LYS A 544 -7.70 -48.80 -27.11
CA LYS A 544 -9.09 -48.55 -26.69
C LYS A 544 -9.22 -47.14 -26.11
N GLU A 545 -8.31 -46.76 -25.22
CA GLU A 545 -8.25 -45.38 -24.70
C GLU A 545 -7.98 -44.37 -25.81
N LEU A 546 -7.13 -44.72 -26.80
CA LEU A 546 -6.92 -43.88 -27.99
C LEU A 546 -8.24 -43.63 -28.72
N TYR A 547 -9.02 -44.68 -28.98
CA TYR A 547 -10.32 -44.56 -29.64
C TYR A 547 -11.32 -43.71 -28.83
N GLU A 548 -11.39 -43.91 -27.51
CA GLU A 548 -12.23 -43.12 -26.61
C GLU A 548 -11.86 -41.63 -26.64
N MET A 549 -10.56 -41.32 -26.69
CA MET A 549 -10.08 -39.96 -26.85
C MET A 549 -10.55 -39.36 -28.17
N LEU A 550 -10.46 -40.08 -29.29
CA LEU A 550 -10.94 -39.59 -30.58
C LEU A 550 -12.46 -39.28 -30.58
N GLN A 551 -13.26 -40.01 -29.81
CA GLN A 551 -14.69 -39.69 -29.65
C GLN A 551 -14.91 -38.32 -28.99
N LYS A 552 -14.01 -37.87 -28.11
CA LYS A 552 -14.12 -36.54 -27.48
C LYS A 552 -13.94 -35.38 -28.47
N ILE A 553 -13.21 -35.59 -29.58
CA ILE A 553 -13.21 -34.64 -30.70
C ILE A 553 -14.57 -34.63 -31.39
N LYS A 554 -15.13 -35.82 -31.67
CA LYS A 554 -16.45 -35.94 -32.33
C LYS A 554 -17.58 -35.32 -31.50
N ASN A 555 -17.48 -35.39 -30.17
CA ASN A 555 -18.43 -34.80 -29.23
C ASN A 555 -18.16 -33.31 -28.90
N HIS A 556 -17.21 -32.67 -29.58
CA HIS A 556 -16.83 -31.27 -29.37
C HIS A 556 -16.28 -30.92 -27.98
N GLU A 557 -15.84 -31.90 -27.20
CA GLU A 557 -15.18 -31.67 -25.91
C GLU A 557 -13.74 -31.16 -26.09
N TYR A 558 -13.09 -31.58 -27.18
CA TYR A 558 -11.78 -31.11 -27.62
C TYR A 558 -11.82 -30.67 -29.08
N LYS A 559 -11.05 -29.64 -29.41
CA LYS A 559 -10.91 -29.12 -30.76
C LYS A 559 -9.98 -29.99 -31.62
N ALA A 560 -8.88 -30.47 -31.02
CA ALA A 560 -7.87 -31.28 -31.69
C ALA A 560 -6.97 -32.00 -30.68
N PHE A 561 -6.28 -33.05 -31.13
CA PHE A 561 -5.21 -33.71 -30.41
C PHE A 561 -3.93 -33.78 -31.24
N ASN A 562 -2.79 -33.44 -30.62
CA ASN A 562 -1.51 -33.91 -31.14
C ASN A 562 -1.27 -35.35 -30.68
N ILE A 563 -0.70 -36.16 -31.56
CA ILE A 563 -0.45 -37.60 -31.33
C ILE A 563 1.05 -37.83 -31.27
N THR A 564 1.53 -38.54 -30.25
CA THR A 564 2.92 -38.99 -30.16
C THR A 564 3.04 -40.50 -30.02
N MET A 565 4.26 -41.00 -29.82
CA MET A 565 4.58 -42.42 -29.68
C MET A 565 3.68 -43.10 -28.62
N PRO A 566 3.23 -44.35 -28.85
CA PRO A 566 3.42 -45.19 -30.03
C PRO A 566 2.35 -45.02 -31.13
N TYR A 567 1.38 -44.11 -30.97
CA TYR A 567 0.12 -44.16 -31.72
C TYR A 567 0.10 -43.45 -33.08
N LYS A 568 1.19 -42.79 -33.50
CA LYS A 568 1.25 -42.02 -34.76
C LYS A 568 0.88 -42.82 -36.03
N LYS A 569 1.01 -44.15 -36.01
CA LYS A 569 0.57 -45.04 -37.10
C LYS A 569 -0.80 -45.64 -36.83
N THR A 570 -1.02 -46.17 -35.63
CA THR A 570 -2.27 -46.83 -35.23
C THR A 570 -3.47 -45.90 -35.40
N VAL A 571 -3.30 -44.61 -35.09
CA VAL A 571 -4.38 -43.62 -35.15
C VAL A 571 -5.02 -43.54 -36.53
N ILE A 572 -4.28 -43.81 -37.61
CA ILE A 572 -4.74 -43.74 -39.02
C ILE A 572 -5.97 -44.61 -39.25
N ASN A 573 -6.05 -45.77 -38.59
CA ASN A 573 -7.16 -46.72 -38.74
C ASN A 573 -8.53 -46.16 -38.30
N TYR A 574 -8.53 -45.04 -37.57
CA TYR A 574 -9.73 -44.41 -37.01
C TYR A 574 -10.10 -43.10 -37.69
N LEU A 575 -9.36 -42.68 -38.73
CA LEU A 575 -9.52 -41.38 -39.39
C LEU A 575 -10.29 -41.54 -40.69
N ASP A 576 -11.11 -40.53 -40.99
CA ASP A 576 -11.93 -40.52 -42.21
C ASP A 576 -11.09 -40.05 -43.41
N MET A 577 -10.14 -39.15 -43.19
CA MET A 577 -9.27 -38.60 -44.23
C MET A 577 -7.86 -38.33 -43.71
N LEU A 578 -6.88 -38.45 -44.61
CA LEU A 578 -5.50 -37.99 -44.38
C LEU A 578 -5.19 -36.80 -45.29
N THR A 579 -4.45 -35.82 -44.78
CA THR A 579 -3.86 -34.79 -45.62
C THR A 579 -2.78 -35.37 -46.52
N HIS A 580 -2.36 -34.63 -47.56
CA HIS A 580 -1.26 -35.05 -48.42
C HIS A 580 0.04 -35.29 -47.62
N LYS A 581 0.31 -34.49 -46.58
CA LYS A 581 1.46 -34.64 -45.67
C LYS A 581 1.37 -35.95 -44.88
N ALA A 582 0.22 -36.23 -44.24
CA ALA A 582 0.04 -37.46 -43.49
C ALA A 582 0.07 -38.71 -44.39
N HIS A 583 -0.53 -38.63 -45.58
CA HIS A 583 -0.52 -39.70 -46.56
C HIS A 583 0.91 -40.01 -47.06
N ALA A 584 1.68 -38.99 -47.44
CA ALA A 584 3.04 -39.16 -47.96
C ALA A 584 4.01 -39.72 -46.90
N THR A 585 3.85 -39.32 -45.63
CA THR A 585 4.70 -39.76 -44.53
C THR A 585 4.28 -41.10 -43.91
N GLY A 586 3.04 -41.53 -44.14
CA GLY A 586 2.44 -42.73 -43.53
C GLY A 586 2.30 -42.65 -42.01
N THR A 587 2.25 -41.43 -41.45
CA THR A 587 2.12 -41.17 -40.01
C THR A 587 1.32 -39.89 -39.75
N VAL A 588 0.65 -39.83 -38.60
CA VAL A 588 -0.19 -38.70 -38.17
C VAL A 588 0.29 -38.22 -36.80
N ASN A 589 0.54 -36.91 -36.67
CA ASN A 589 0.87 -36.27 -35.39
C ASN A 589 -0.18 -35.21 -34.96
N LEU A 590 -1.23 -35.01 -35.76
CA LEU A 590 -2.32 -34.09 -35.48
C LEU A 590 -3.64 -34.70 -35.95
N VAL A 591 -4.66 -34.71 -35.09
CA VAL A 591 -6.02 -35.12 -35.41
C VAL A 591 -6.99 -34.01 -35.02
N TYR A 592 -7.87 -33.62 -35.94
CA TYR A 592 -8.87 -32.58 -35.73
C TYR A 592 -10.11 -32.85 -36.59
N MET A 593 -11.22 -32.17 -36.28
CA MET A 593 -12.45 -32.29 -37.06
C MET A 593 -12.57 -31.15 -38.07
N LYS A 594 -12.89 -31.49 -39.33
CA LYS A 594 -13.23 -30.52 -40.37
C LYS A 594 -14.32 -31.07 -41.27
N ASN A 595 -15.35 -30.27 -41.52
CA ASN A 595 -16.52 -30.64 -42.33
C ASN A 595 -17.19 -31.96 -41.89
N GLY A 596 -17.25 -32.21 -40.57
CA GLY A 596 -17.84 -33.43 -40.01
C GLY A 596 -16.96 -34.67 -40.08
N MET A 597 -15.76 -34.58 -40.67
CA MET A 597 -14.81 -35.68 -40.81
C MET A 597 -13.63 -35.52 -39.86
N LEU A 598 -13.15 -36.65 -39.34
CA LEU A 598 -11.94 -36.72 -38.52
C LEU A 598 -10.72 -36.82 -39.44
N ILE A 599 -9.92 -35.75 -39.46
CA ILE A 599 -8.78 -35.61 -40.35
C ILE A 599 -7.47 -35.87 -39.61
N GLY A 600 -6.60 -36.68 -40.21
CA GLY A 600 -5.20 -36.83 -39.82
C GLY A 600 -4.27 -35.94 -40.62
N ASP A 601 -3.45 -35.17 -39.93
CA ASP A 601 -2.37 -34.36 -40.51
C ASP A 601 -1.02 -34.68 -39.85
N ASN A 602 0.06 -34.23 -40.49
CA ASN A 602 1.42 -34.39 -40.01
C ASN A 602 2.17 -33.05 -40.03
N CYS A 603 2.19 -32.36 -38.89
CA CYS A 603 2.91 -31.12 -38.67
C CYS A 603 4.42 -31.31 -38.42
N ASP A 604 4.91 -32.55 -38.18
CA ASP A 604 6.36 -32.80 -38.17
C ASP A 604 6.94 -32.50 -39.56
N TYR A 605 6.15 -32.69 -40.62
CA TYR A 605 6.51 -32.33 -41.99
C TYR A 605 6.86 -30.84 -42.10
N ASP A 606 5.99 -29.97 -41.58
CA ASP A 606 6.20 -28.51 -41.61
C ASP A 606 7.42 -28.11 -40.76
N GLY A 607 7.62 -28.76 -39.61
CA GLY A 607 8.79 -28.57 -38.77
C GLY A 607 10.11 -28.89 -39.50
N ILE A 608 10.15 -30.00 -40.24
CA ILE A 608 11.34 -30.37 -41.02
C ILE A 608 11.55 -29.41 -42.19
N VAL A 609 10.50 -29.03 -42.93
CA VAL A 609 10.60 -28.04 -44.02
C VAL A 609 11.20 -26.73 -43.49
N TYR A 610 10.72 -26.25 -42.35
CA TYR A 610 11.27 -25.07 -41.70
C TYR A 610 12.74 -25.27 -41.32
N SER A 611 13.09 -26.33 -40.60
CA SER A 611 14.46 -26.59 -40.19
C SER A 611 15.43 -26.66 -41.37
N LEU A 612 15.04 -27.29 -42.48
CA LEU A 612 15.83 -27.33 -43.71
C LEU A 612 16.03 -25.93 -44.32
N SER A 613 15.00 -25.07 -44.31
CA SER A 613 15.10 -23.70 -44.82
C SER A 613 16.07 -22.82 -44.02
N GLN A 614 16.34 -23.18 -42.76
CA GLN A 614 17.27 -22.46 -41.88
C GLN A 614 18.71 -22.98 -41.99
N MET A 615 18.95 -24.10 -42.70
CA MET A 615 20.29 -24.63 -42.87
C MET A 615 21.10 -23.72 -43.79
N ASN A 616 22.23 -23.21 -43.29
CA ASN A 616 23.16 -22.43 -44.09
C ASN A 616 24.09 -23.35 -44.93
N VAL A 617 23.51 -24.36 -45.60
CA VAL A 617 24.23 -25.31 -46.45
C VAL A 617 23.41 -25.59 -47.71
N ASN A 618 24.08 -25.72 -48.86
CA ASN A 618 23.40 -26.11 -50.09
C ASN A 618 23.13 -27.62 -50.06
N LEU A 619 21.87 -28.00 -49.85
CA LEU A 619 21.42 -29.39 -49.74
C LEU A 619 21.68 -30.22 -51.02
N ASN A 620 21.82 -29.59 -52.19
CA ASN A 620 22.12 -30.30 -53.45
C ASN A 620 23.62 -30.60 -53.63
N ARG A 621 24.50 -30.00 -52.81
CA ARG A 621 25.95 -30.10 -52.98
C ARG A 621 26.55 -31.35 -52.33
N PHE A 622 25.88 -31.90 -51.32
CA PHE A 622 26.41 -32.96 -50.48
C PHE A 622 25.39 -34.10 -50.34
N PRO A 623 25.83 -35.37 -50.31
CA PRO A 623 24.93 -36.49 -50.04
C PRO A 623 24.23 -36.36 -48.68
N ILE A 624 22.94 -36.69 -48.63
CA ILE A 624 22.14 -36.63 -47.39
C ILE A 624 21.96 -38.03 -46.81
N TYR A 625 22.34 -38.22 -45.55
CA TYR A 625 22.17 -39.47 -44.82
C TYR A 625 21.18 -39.31 -43.68
N ILE A 626 20.09 -40.09 -43.72
CA ILE A 626 19.08 -40.13 -42.65
C ILE A 626 19.42 -41.28 -41.70
N LEU A 627 19.80 -40.97 -40.48
CA LEU A 627 20.08 -41.99 -39.46
C LEU A 627 18.76 -42.44 -38.82
N GLY A 628 18.45 -43.73 -38.93
CA GLY A 628 17.22 -44.31 -38.39
C GLY A 628 16.16 -44.60 -39.45
N THR A 629 15.14 -45.38 -39.06
CA THR A 629 14.09 -45.90 -39.95
C THR A 629 12.67 -45.74 -39.37
N GLY A 630 12.56 -44.91 -38.33
CA GLY A 630 11.34 -44.64 -37.58
C GLY A 630 10.35 -43.74 -38.32
N ALA A 631 9.31 -43.29 -37.60
CA ALA A 631 8.29 -42.37 -38.13
C ALA A 631 8.91 -41.06 -38.65
N THR A 632 9.74 -40.41 -37.82
CA THR A 632 10.41 -39.15 -38.18
C THR A 632 11.36 -39.31 -39.37
N ALA A 633 12.01 -40.47 -39.52
CA ALA A 633 12.86 -40.78 -40.68
C ALA A 633 12.07 -40.75 -42.00
N ARG A 634 10.84 -41.29 -41.99
CA ARG A 634 9.94 -41.29 -43.15
C ARG A 634 9.39 -39.90 -43.42
N THR A 635 9.12 -39.12 -42.38
CA THR A 635 8.75 -37.70 -42.53
C THR A 635 9.87 -36.93 -43.24
N ALA A 636 11.12 -37.08 -42.79
CA ALA A 636 12.27 -36.43 -43.43
C ALA A 636 12.42 -36.85 -44.89
N ALA A 637 12.33 -38.15 -45.18
CA ALA A 637 12.37 -38.70 -46.53
C ALA A 637 11.27 -38.11 -47.44
N SER A 638 10.03 -38.05 -46.97
CA SER A 638 8.92 -37.48 -47.72
C SER A 638 9.11 -35.98 -48.01
N VAL A 639 9.74 -35.23 -47.09
CA VAL A 639 10.11 -33.84 -47.35
C VAL A 639 11.18 -33.77 -48.44
N PHE A 640 12.19 -34.64 -48.40
CA PHE A 640 13.23 -34.68 -49.44
C PHE A 640 12.70 -35.11 -50.81
N ASP A 641 11.80 -36.09 -50.87
CA ASP A 641 11.12 -36.47 -52.11
C ASP A 641 10.37 -35.27 -52.72
N THR A 642 9.65 -34.52 -51.89
CA THR A 642 8.93 -33.30 -52.31
C THR A 642 9.89 -32.22 -52.82
N LEU A 643 11.04 -32.05 -52.17
CA LEU A 643 12.09 -31.12 -52.56
C LEU A 643 12.98 -31.64 -53.70
N LYS A 644 12.74 -32.88 -54.18
CA LYS A 644 13.56 -33.58 -55.18
C LYS A 644 15.04 -33.70 -54.78
N LEU A 645 15.30 -33.94 -53.50
CA LEU A 645 16.63 -34.16 -52.96
C LEU A 645 16.92 -35.66 -52.83
N GLU A 646 18.10 -36.09 -53.28
CA GLU A 646 18.55 -37.46 -53.08
C GLU A 646 19.02 -37.67 -51.64
N TYR A 647 18.56 -38.75 -51.02
CA TYR A 647 18.95 -39.15 -49.67
C TYR A 647 19.19 -40.66 -49.60
N THR A 648 19.86 -41.09 -48.53
CA THR A 648 20.09 -42.51 -48.24
C THR A 648 19.84 -42.77 -46.76
N PHE A 649 19.07 -43.82 -46.45
CA PHE A 649 18.87 -44.25 -45.08
C PHE A 649 20.11 -44.95 -44.53
N VAL A 650 20.38 -44.79 -43.24
CA VAL A 650 21.42 -45.50 -42.51
C VAL A 650 20.78 -46.33 -41.41
N SER A 651 20.96 -47.66 -41.49
CA SER A 651 20.31 -48.61 -40.58
C SER A 651 21.29 -49.63 -40.04
N ARG A 652 21.13 -50.02 -38.76
CA ARG A 652 21.84 -51.14 -38.12
C ARG A 652 21.49 -52.49 -38.75
N THR A 653 20.37 -52.56 -39.47
CA THR A 653 19.84 -53.77 -40.10
C THR A 653 19.55 -53.56 -41.58
N ALA A 654 20.48 -52.90 -42.31
CA ALA A 654 20.34 -52.59 -43.73
C ALA A 654 19.85 -53.79 -44.57
N ASN A 655 20.38 -55.00 -44.31
CA ASN A 655 20.00 -56.24 -45.00
C ASN A 655 18.57 -56.78 -44.73
N LYS A 656 17.85 -56.24 -43.72
CA LYS A 656 16.48 -56.65 -43.34
C LYS A 656 15.42 -55.58 -43.64
N THR A 657 15.82 -54.39 -44.07
CA THR A 657 14.93 -53.23 -44.23
C THR A 657 14.51 -53.07 -45.69
N ARG A 658 13.76 -54.04 -46.25
CA ARG A 658 13.44 -54.09 -47.69
C ARG A 658 12.51 -52.96 -48.19
N ASP A 659 11.74 -52.35 -47.29
CA ASP A 659 10.75 -51.31 -47.63
C ASP A 659 11.34 -49.88 -47.65
N LEU A 660 12.65 -49.73 -47.41
CA LEU A 660 13.35 -48.45 -47.45
C LEU A 660 14.55 -48.58 -48.39
N SER A 661 14.56 -47.80 -49.48
CA SER A 661 15.64 -47.79 -50.47
C SER A 661 15.86 -46.36 -50.98
N PRO A 662 17.13 -45.89 -51.14
CA PRO A 662 18.37 -46.60 -50.86
C PRO A 662 18.73 -46.63 -49.36
N VAL A 663 19.32 -47.73 -48.88
CA VAL A 663 19.75 -47.93 -47.49
C VAL A 663 21.17 -48.49 -47.42
N ILE A 664 21.99 -47.96 -46.50
CA ILE A 664 23.36 -48.44 -46.22
C ILE A 664 23.54 -48.79 -44.74
N SER A 665 24.61 -49.51 -44.42
CA SER A 665 25.01 -49.78 -43.04
C SER A 665 25.79 -48.61 -42.44
N TYR A 666 25.88 -48.58 -41.11
CA TYR A 666 26.75 -47.63 -40.41
C TYR A 666 28.24 -47.81 -40.76
N GLU A 667 28.68 -49.02 -41.13
CA GLU A 667 30.06 -49.26 -41.58
C GLU A 667 30.33 -48.65 -42.96
N ASP A 668 29.35 -48.70 -43.86
CA ASP A 668 29.46 -48.05 -45.18
C ASP A 668 29.55 -46.52 -45.04
N LEU A 669 28.83 -45.94 -44.06
CA LEU A 669 28.88 -44.51 -43.78
C LEU A 669 30.29 -44.05 -43.35
N LYS A 670 31.06 -44.88 -42.62
CA LYS A 670 32.43 -44.53 -42.18
C LYS A 670 33.39 -44.26 -43.34
N GLN A 671 33.12 -44.87 -44.50
CA GLN A 671 33.92 -44.73 -45.72
C GLN A 671 33.51 -43.50 -46.56
N LYS A 672 32.46 -42.77 -46.15
CA LYS A 672 31.99 -41.54 -46.82
C LYS A 672 32.62 -40.31 -46.20
N ASP A 673 32.64 -39.21 -46.95
CA ASP A 673 33.09 -37.90 -46.49
C ASP A 673 32.26 -36.79 -47.17
N ASN A 674 32.25 -35.59 -46.60
CA ASN A 674 31.53 -34.41 -47.10
C ASN A 674 30.03 -34.66 -47.35
N TYR A 675 29.29 -34.95 -46.29
CA TYR A 675 27.86 -35.24 -46.35
C TYR A 675 27.04 -34.45 -45.31
N ILE A 676 25.72 -34.54 -45.39
CA ILE A 676 24.79 -33.98 -44.41
C ILE A 676 24.15 -35.12 -43.62
N ILE A 677 24.06 -34.96 -42.30
CA ILE A 677 23.39 -35.93 -41.42
C ILE A 677 22.04 -35.37 -41.01
N ILE A 678 21.02 -36.21 -41.10
CA ILE A 678 19.72 -36.02 -40.45
C ILE A 678 19.55 -37.14 -39.42
N ASN A 679 19.83 -36.86 -38.15
CA ASN A 679 19.63 -37.84 -37.08
C ASN A 679 18.15 -37.90 -36.71
N THR A 680 17.54 -39.06 -36.89
CA THR A 680 16.16 -39.35 -36.48
C THR A 680 16.07 -40.50 -35.46
N THR A 681 17.22 -40.93 -34.95
CA THR A 681 17.29 -41.94 -33.89
C THR A 681 17.07 -41.30 -32.52
N PRO A 682 16.64 -42.06 -31.50
CA PRO A 682 16.54 -41.54 -30.13
C PRO A 682 17.91 -41.51 -29.39
N VAL A 683 19.01 -41.89 -30.05
CA VAL A 683 20.34 -41.96 -29.42
C VAL A 683 20.85 -40.55 -29.15
N GLY A 684 21.20 -40.25 -27.91
CA GLY A 684 21.56 -38.90 -27.45
C GLY A 684 20.40 -38.11 -26.84
N MET A 685 19.22 -38.72 -26.65
CA MET A 685 18.06 -38.12 -25.98
C MET A 685 18.14 -38.33 -24.46
N TYR A 686 17.65 -37.37 -23.67
CA TYR A 686 17.54 -37.52 -22.20
C TYR A 686 16.82 -38.83 -21.80
N PRO A 687 17.33 -39.59 -20.81
CA PRO A 687 18.47 -39.28 -19.94
C PRO A 687 19.86 -39.63 -20.51
N HIS A 688 19.93 -40.26 -21.69
CA HIS A 688 21.17 -40.72 -22.34
C HIS A 688 21.80 -39.65 -23.23
N GLY A 689 21.88 -38.41 -22.73
CA GLY A 689 22.33 -37.24 -23.50
C GLY A 689 23.80 -37.27 -23.96
N ASP A 690 24.60 -38.15 -23.36
CA ASP A 690 26.03 -38.28 -23.67
C ASP A 690 26.32 -39.16 -24.90
N GLU A 691 25.33 -39.95 -25.35
CA GLU A 691 25.49 -40.89 -26.46
C GLU A 691 25.41 -40.20 -27.84
N MET A 692 25.98 -40.84 -28.86
CA MET A 692 25.85 -40.43 -30.26
C MET A 692 25.58 -41.65 -31.15
N PRO A 693 24.77 -41.51 -32.21
CA PRO A 693 24.47 -42.62 -33.12
C PRO A 693 25.65 -43.01 -34.02
N ILE A 694 26.66 -42.16 -34.13
CA ILE A 694 27.89 -42.35 -34.92
C ILE A 694 29.10 -41.83 -34.13
N GLY A 695 30.30 -42.24 -34.52
CA GLY A 695 31.55 -41.82 -33.87
C GLY A 695 31.93 -40.37 -34.19
N LEU A 696 32.83 -39.82 -33.38
CA LEU A 696 33.29 -38.43 -33.48
C LEU A 696 33.95 -38.12 -34.84
N GLU A 697 34.69 -39.08 -35.40
CA GLU A 697 35.35 -38.93 -36.69
C GLU A 697 34.31 -38.81 -37.82
N GLU A 698 33.23 -39.59 -37.78
CA GLU A 698 32.13 -39.49 -38.73
C GLU A 698 31.37 -38.16 -38.60
N VAL A 699 31.10 -37.69 -37.37
CA VAL A 699 30.49 -36.38 -37.14
C VAL A 699 31.33 -35.25 -37.76
N ARG A 700 32.67 -35.31 -37.64
CA ARG A 700 33.58 -34.31 -38.20
C ARG A 700 33.65 -34.31 -39.72
N LYS A 701 33.32 -35.44 -40.37
CA LYS A 701 33.21 -35.54 -41.84
C LYS A 701 31.94 -34.87 -42.37
N ALA A 702 30.90 -34.73 -41.55
CA ALA A 702 29.68 -34.06 -41.93
C ALA A 702 29.88 -32.54 -42.10
N GLN A 703 29.30 -31.99 -43.17
CA GLN A 703 29.25 -30.54 -43.43
C GLN A 703 28.14 -29.87 -42.62
N TYR A 704 27.07 -30.63 -42.31
CA TYR A 704 25.98 -30.17 -41.48
C TYR A 704 25.32 -31.36 -40.75
N VAL A 705 24.87 -31.15 -39.51
CA VAL A 705 24.10 -32.12 -38.73
C VAL A 705 22.78 -31.50 -38.29
N PHE A 706 21.66 -32.09 -38.70
CA PHE A 706 20.37 -31.83 -38.11
C PHE A 706 19.95 -32.99 -37.23
N ASP A 707 19.73 -32.71 -35.95
CA ASP A 707 19.26 -33.69 -34.98
C ASP A 707 17.84 -33.36 -34.56
N VAL A 708 16.90 -34.29 -34.72
CA VAL A 708 15.49 -34.07 -34.35
C VAL A 708 15.27 -34.11 -32.83
N ILE A 709 16.28 -34.53 -32.06
CA ILE A 709 16.24 -34.50 -30.60
C ILE A 709 16.37 -33.05 -30.12
N TYR A 710 15.44 -32.64 -29.25
CA TYR A 710 15.42 -31.29 -28.66
C TYR A 710 15.83 -31.27 -27.17
N ASN A 711 16.05 -32.43 -26.54
CA ASN A 711 16.48 -32.50 -25.14
C ASN A 711 17.54 -33.61 -24.97
N PRO A 712 18.81 -33.25 -24.70
CA PRO A 712 19.33 -31.89 -24.45
C PRO A 712 19.42 -31.03 -25.72
N ASN A 713 19.48 -29.71 -25.55
CA ASN A 713 19.66 -28.74 -26.63
C ASN A 713 20.90 -27.85 -26.37
N PRO A 714 21.98 -27.92 -27.17
CA PRO A 714 22.19 -28.86 -28.28
C PRO A 714 22.56 -30.27 -27.81
N THR A 715 22.30 -31.28 -28.63
CA THR A 715 22.79 -32.66 -28.44
C THR A 715 24.29 -32.78 -28.73
N ASN A 716 24.93 -33.86 -28.27
CA ASN A 716 26.37 -34.06 -28.49
C ASN A 716 26.74 -34.19 -29.97
N ILE A 717 25.93 -34.86 -30.79
CA ILE A 717 26.18 -34.96 -32.24
C ILE A 717 26.18 -33.58 -32.91
N VAL A 718 25.33 -32.64 -32.45
CA VAL A 718 25.31 -31.25 -32.93
C VAL A 718 26.50 -30.46 -32.38
N LYS A 719 26.85 -30.62 -31.10
CA LYS A 719 28.01 -29.94 -30.48
C LYS A 719 29.34 -30.24 -31.18
N TYR A 720 29.52 -31.49 -31.64
CA TYR A 720 30.75 -31.92 -32.29
C TYR A 720 30.75 -31.74 -33.81
N ALA A 721 29.62 -31.33 -34.40
CA ALA A 721 29.51 -31.06 -35.83
C ALA A 721 30.21 -29.76 -36.23
N LYS A 722 30.64 -29.67 -37.50
CA LYS A 722 31.15 -28.40 -38.07
C LYS A 722 30.09 -27.30 -38.06
N ALA A 723 28.84 -27.69 -38.31
CA ALA A 723 27.65 -26.86 -38.21
C ALA A 723 26.45 -27.78 -37.92
N GLY A 724 25.46 -27.31 -37.18
CA GLY A 724 24.28 -28.13 -36.94
C GLY A 724 23.16 -27.43 -36.19
N MET A 725 22.01 -28.10 -36.16
CA MET A 725 20.78 -27.67 -35.52
C MET A 725 20.18 -28.84 -34.74
N ALA A 726 19.71 -28.58 -33.53
CA ALA A 726 18.96 -29.55 -32.73
C ALA A 726 17.44 -29.33 -32.88
N GLY A 727 16.64 -30.27 -32.38
CA GLY A 727 15.24 -30.42 -32.74
C GLY A 727 14.28 -29.40 -32.14
N LEU A 728 14.77 -28.45 -31.32
CA LEU A 728 13.90 -27.47 -30.67
C LEU A 728 13.20 -26.57 -31.71
N ASP A 729 13.92 -26.16 -32.75
CA ASP A 729 13.38 -25.33 -33.84
C ASP A 729 12.27 -26.08 -34.59
N MET A 730 12.48 -27.38 -34.84
CA MET A 730 11.49 -28.26 -35.43
C MET A 730 10.25 -28.39 -34.53
N LEU A 731 10.44 -28.53 -33.21
CA LEU A 731 9.34 -28.62 -32.24
C LEU A 731 8.47 -27.35 -32.23
N VAL A 732 9.10 -26.18 -32.26
CA VAL A 732 8.39 -24.90 -32.29
C VAL A 732 7.64 -24.74 -33.61
N ALA A 733 8.29 -24.98 -34.74
CA ALA A 733 7.69 -24.86 -36.07
C ALA A 733 6.48 -25.79 -36.25
N GLN A 734 6.55 -27.05 -35.78
CA GLN A 734 5.38 -27.95 -35.82
C GLN A 734 4.23 -27.49 -34.90
N GLY A 735 4.55 -26.83 -33.77
CA GLY A 735 3.55 -26.28 -32.86
C GLY A 735 2.78 -25.12 -33.51
N ILE A 736 3.48 -24.22 -34.21
CA ILE A 736 2.86 -23.15 -34.99
C ILE A 736 2.00 -23.73 -36.11
N ALA A 737 2.52 -24.71 -36.87
CA ALA A 737 1.76 -25.37 -37.93
C ALA A 737 0.48 -26.04 -37.38
N THR A 738 0.56 -26.67 -36.22
CA THR A 738 -0.60 -27.23 -35.52
C THR A 738 -1.64 -26.15 -35.22
N PHE A 739 -1.22 -25.01 -34.64
CA PHE A 739 -2.11 -23.89 -34.34
C PHE A 739 -2.81 -23.36 -35.60
N ASN A 740 -2.04 -23.12 -36.67
CA ASN A 740 -2.57 -22.64 -37.94
C ASN A 740 -3.59 -23.60 -38.54
N GLN A 741 -3.31 -24.90 -38.51
CA GLN A 741 -4.20 -25.92 -39.08
C GLN A 741 -5.51 -26.06 -38.30
N VAL A 742 -5.45 -26.04 -36.96
CA VAL A 742 -6.62 -26.27 -36.10
C VAL A 742 -7.56 -25.06 -36.05
N PHE A 743 -6.99 -23.86 -36.04
CA PHE A 743 -7.74 -22.61 -35.90
C PHE A 743 -7.90 -21.82 -37.20
N GLU A 744 -7.39 -22.36 -38.31
CA GLU A 744 -7.41 -21.73 -39.64
C GLU A 744 -6.80 -20.32 -39.60
N LYS A 745 -5.65 -20.22 -38.94
CA LYS A 745 -4.85 -18.98 -38.77
C LYS A 745 -3.58 -19.05 -39.61
N ASP A 746 -2.92 -17.90 -39.76
CA ASP A 746 -1.69 -17.75 -40.54
C ASP A 746 -0.60 -17.06 -39.71
N LEU A 747 -0.28 -17.64 -38.54
CA LEU A 747 0.90 -17.23 -37.77
C LEU A 747 2.14 -17.66 -38.55
N LYS A 748 2.96 -16.68 -38.97
CA LYS A 748 4.13 -16.95 -39.80
C LYS A 748 5.11 -17.89 -39.10
N ILE A 749 5.58 -18.91 -39.84
CA ILE A 749 6.67 -19.78 -39.41
C ILE A 749 7.98 -19.20 -39.96
N ASP A 750 8.48 -18.15 -39.29
CA ASP A 750 9.74 -17.49 -39.64
C ASP A 750 10.73 -17.47 -38.47
N LYS A 751 11.99 -17.15 -38.76
CA LYS A 751 13.08 -17.13 -37.77
C LYS A 751 12.77 -16.26 -36.55
N LYS A 752 12.16 -15.09 -36.76
CA LYS A 752 11.88 -14.14 -35.67
C LYS A 752 10.86 -14.70 -34.68
N ILE A 753 9.78 -15.30 -35.18
CA ILE A 753 8.74 -15.87 -34.33
C ILE A 753 9.23 -17.14 -33.63
N VAL A 754 9.98 -17.99 -34.33
CA VAL A 754 10.55 -19.21 -33.74
C VAL A 754 11.55 -18.88 -32.63
N GLU A 755 12.43 -17.88 -32.82
CA GLU A 755 13.35 -17.43 -31.77
C GLU A 755 12.62 -16.87 -30.56
N ALA A 756 11.59 -16.03 -30.76
CA ALA A 756 10.80 -15.47 -29.65
C ALA A 756 10.10 -16.56 -28.82
N ILE A 757 9.59 -17.62 -29.46
CA ILE A 757 8.98 -18.74 -28.74
C ILE A 757 10.02 -19.54 -27.97
N LYS A 758 11.21 -19.75 -28.54
CA LYS A 758 12.31 -20.46 -27.88
C LYS A 758 12.78 -19.74 -26.61
N GLU A 759 12.94 -18.41 -26.67
CA GLU A 759 13.28 -17.60 -25.50
C GLU A 759 12.26 -17.79 -24.37
N GLY A 760 10.96 -17.76 -24.69
CA GLY A 760 9.91 -18.01 -23.70
C GLY A 760 9.86 -19.45 -23.17
N LEU A 761 10.47 -20.43 -23.85
CA LEU A 761 10.60 -21.80 -23.34
C LEU A 761 11.72 -21.92 -22.30
N ASP A 762 12.69 -21.01 -22.29
CA ASP A 762 13.82 -20.98 -21.35
C ASP A 762 13.53 -20.19 -20.05
N GLU A 763 12.58 -19.23 -20.07
CA GLU A 763 12.08 -18.45 -18.91
C GLU A 763 11.12 -19.24 -18.01
#